data_AF-A0AAU6L5Z0-F1
#
_entry.id   AF-A0AAU6L5Z0-F1
#
_cell.length_a   1.000
_cell.length_b   1.000
_cell.length_c   1.000
_cell.angle_alpha   90.00
_cell.angle_beta   90.00
_cell.angle_gamma   90.00
#
_symmetry.space_group_name_H-M   'P 1'
#
loop_
_entity.id
_entity.type
_entity.pdbx_description
1 polymer ?
#
loop_
_entity_poly.entity_id
_entity_poly.type
_entity_poly.pdbx_seq_one_letter_code
_entity_poly.pdbx_strand_id
1 'polypeptide(L)'
;MALIDTRLIQTAVIGGRESDQPVILPEQPHNLDEFRRQFGTNRFWCGTLLGGCGQKLMTKRYETKVCHFSHFPGREGSRACDRIATGVDSADHLFIKLHVKEWLAGQGHAAQAELRSLGSGPGDAVDFWLRATEQHLRFELRPEDYRSWRRAADSLGVKEGHVEWVFGPDGPITRDMVARQGYALRVRCETVGTDRRVLIGTVADNHIVVWASLESCRMTKDGIVTPELEALRAAGGVRAGGMRNDPLPGSLPLRGDEVVFAVDSGSENPTQSALVAEGRYLVSGFIKPAGSRIIRASVSLPNDVPAPTDQYVYRLSGPARLLITDAGGVDGSHYAIRADSIVRLNGLDAERTGLWRPAVSLPEQISAPSGTRRVGPARPEASTAHDVPGDGPSTVADQVRQELERVAAQRATTTWHDLARRVGRYLNQLPDPARRDLLVEVDKPGRPDAPLLCVLVHAPSGRDLPYLGAVLQKLGARAPGSGAGLRSWSGDMRERAYEKYCPRGVSQSSSPRQTVGEAPDARPDSEVSGVSGAASVSEPESEASSSYKRPAALLAERLRMRLRDAADVSRKPAESPDADLELVVQQAESHLEAYKSACLSTGDLRAWLSTGDSIVVNFERLISRAFAASQEAPNPPTPSGAATAATEQEAADAEALAQFQTILDVIRAAQADGNVAAVEAGRRMAGPLYARKLASADHERYTPFMREVKEWCLSHQPTSHVDPCLRRIRELLAELGHDRKSLSVDSLRGALHEIGQLRRRLSAALPAADEAAVKRWRGRLHHRELTERHRSGQTADTPVTNTNRKTESRADARPSDRLTIETIEKLAGEARQVLADQSRAGGMLLAWRDLRHRMGGALPHLHPDDQGELLVAVDRETPAGEPLLSTLIASSDASLHWLYRHVRFSLGRERIPDEDLEAHWAMEVLRLRQLWRHR
;
A
#
# COMPACT_ATOMS: atom_id res chain seq x y z
N MET A 1 42.90 1.53 -12.28
CA MET A 1 41.73 2.06 -13.01
C MET A 1 41.46 3.45 -12.47
N ALA A 2 41.68 4.48 -13.27
CA ALA A 2 41.49 5.87 -12.87
C ALA A 2 40.00 6.13 -12.59
N LEU A 3 39.68 6.80 -11.49
CA LEU A 3 38.34 7.31 -11.24
C LEU A 3 37.99 8.30 -12.36
N ILE A 4 36.96 8.01 -13.14
CA ILE A 4 36.43 8.91 -14.18
C ILE A 4 35.87 10.16 -13.48
N ASP A 5 36.39 11.33 -13.83
CA ASP A 5 35.89 12.62 -13.32
C ASP A 5 34.59 12.98 -14.04
N THR A 6 33.45 12.60 -13.44
CA THR A 6 32.08 12.81 -13.96
C THR A 6 31.61 14.28 -13.91
N ARG A 7 32.53 15.24 -13.78
CA ARG A 7 32.23 16.69 -13.83
C ARG A 7 32.48 17.29 -15.21
N LEU A 8 33.14 16.56 -16.10
CA LEU A 8 33.60 17.07 -17.38
C LEU A 8 32.68 16.58 -18.50
N ILE A 9 32.25 17.49 -19.38
CA ILE A 9 31.32 17.20 -20.47
C ILE A 9 32.03 16.32 -21.51
N GLN A 10 31.60 15.07 -21.63
CA GLN A 10 32.17 14.10 -22.59
C GLN A 10 31.35 13.94 -23.87
N THR A 11 30.12 14.45 -23.90
CA THR A 11 29.17 14.27 -25.01
C THR A 11 28.66 15.59 -25.56
N ALA A 12 28.48 15.63 -26.87
CA ALA A 12 27.93 16.76 -27.61
C ALA A 12 27.04 16.25 -28.76
N VAL A 13 26.36 17.17 -29.43
CA VAL A 13 25.66 16.90 -30.70
C VAL A 13 26.28 17.69 -31.84
N ILE A 14 26.17 17.17 -33.06
CA ILE A 14 26.70 17.77 -34.29
C ILE A 14 25.56 18.32 -35.15
N GLY A 15 25.72 19.51 -35.74
CA GLY A 15 24.78 20.13 -36.68
C GLY A 15 23.92 21.26 -36.09
N GLY A 16 23.70 21.27 -34.78
CA GLY A 16 22.95 22.32 -34.10
C GLY A 16 22.52 21.93 -32.69
N ARG A 17 21.87 22.86 -31.98
CA ARG A 17 21.44 22.65 -30.59
C ARG A 17 20.35 21.58 -30.41
N GLU A 18 19.47 21.43 -31.39
CA GLU A 18 18.37 20.43 -31.41
C GLU A 18 18.74 19.16 -32.19
N SER A 19 20.02 18.99 -32.56
CA SER A 19 20.43 17.84 -33.36
C SER A 19 20.35 16.54 -32.56
N ASP A 20 19.96 15.45 -33.22
CA ASP A 20 19.94 14.10 -32.69
C ASP A 20 21.17 13.27 -33.09
N GLN A 21 22.20 13.91 -33.67
CA GLN A 21 23.47 13.26 -34.03
C GLN A 21 24.48 13.39 -32.87
N PRO A 22 24.63 12.36 -32.01
CA PRO A 22 25.51 12.43 -30.85
C PRO A 22 26.98 12.23 -31.24
N VAL A 23 27.87 12.68 -30.37
CA VAL A 23 29.31 12.39 -30.48
C VAL A 23 29.95 12.36 -29.10
N ILE A 24 30.92 11.45 -28.93
CA ILE A 24 31.76 11.36 -27.73
C ILE A 24 33.13 11.93 -28.01
N LEU A 25 33.62 12.75 -27.08
CA LEU A 25 35.00 13.19 -27.10
C LEU A 25 35.93 12.08 -26.57
N PRO A 26 36.99 11.71 -27.30
CA PRO A 26 38.00 10.83 -26.75
C PRO A 26 38.75 11.47 -25.57
N GLU A 27 38.98 10.70 -24.52
CA GLU A 27 39.65 11.17 -23.30
C GLU A 27 41.14 11.47 -23.52
N GLN A 28 41.77 10.75 -24.46
CA GLN A 28 43.21 10.80 -24.72
C GLN A 28 43.57 11.85 -25.78
N PRO A 29 44.70 12.58 -25.63
CA PRO A 29 45.06 13.68 -26.51
C PRO A 29 45.26 13.30 -27.98
N HIS A 30 45.91 12.17 -28.23
CA HIS A 30 46.18 11.72 -29.60
C HIS A 30 44.89 11.34 -30.33
N ASN A 31 43.95 10.70 -29.63
CA ASN A 31 42.61 10.39 -30.16
C ASN A 31 41.79 11.67 -30.36
N LEU A 32 41.95 12.69 -29.52
CA LEU A 32 41.34 14.00 -29.73
C LEU A 32 41.88 14.70 -30.99
N ASP A 33 43.17 14.57 -31.29
CA ASP A 33 43.75 15.16 -32.48
C ASP A 33 43.20 14.49 -33.76
N GLU A 34 42.98 13.17 -33.73
CA GLU A 34 42.26 12.44 -34.78
C GLU A 34 40.79 12.83 -34.88
N PHE A 35 40.10 12.93 -33.73
CA PHE A 35 38.72 13.40 -33.64
C PHE A 35 38.52 14.77 -34.31
N ARG A 36 39.44 15.71 -34.07
CA ARG A 36 39.41 17.05 -34.68
C ARG A 36 39.63 17.02 -36.19
N ARG A 37 40.43 16.08 -36.70
CA ARG A 37 40.58 15.87 -38.15
C ARG A 37 39.29 15.34 -38.77
N GLN A 38 38.60 14.43 -38.08
CA GLN A 38 37.38 13.81 -38.58
C GLN A 38 36.16 14.75 -38.52
N PHE A 39 35.94 15.42 -37.39
CA PHE A 39 34.70 16.17 -37.12
C PHE A 39 34.88 17.69 -37.11
N GLY A 40 36.10 18.20 -37.28
CA GLY A 40 36.42 19.61 -37.14
C GLY A 40 36.49 20.09 -35.69
N THR A 41 36.53 21.40 -35.47
CA THR A 41 36.78 22.00 -34.15
C THR A 41 35.62 22.84 -33.59
N ASN A 42 34.63 23.20 -34.42
CA ASN A 42 33.62 24.22 -34.13
C ASN A 42 32.18 23.78 -34.45
N ARG A 43 31.95 22.46 -34.55
CA ARG A 43 30.67 21.83 -34.91
C ARG A 43 30.01 21.10 -33.74
N PHE A 44 30.29 21.53 -32.50
CA PHE A 44 29.80 20.84 -31.32
C PHE A 44 28.87 21.75 -30.53
N TRP A 45 27.76 21.18 -30.07
CA TRP A 45 26.77 21.88 -29.26
C TRP A 45 26.44 21.09 -28.00
N CYS A 46 26.21 21.83 -26.91
CA CYS A 46 25.63 21.29 -25.68
C CYS A 46 24.14 21.04 -25.94
N GLY A 47 23.82 19.94 -26.61
CA GLY A 47 22.49 19.70 -27.20
C GLY A 47 21.36 19.69 -26.17
N THR A 48 20.20 20.21 -26.56
CA THR A 48 18.98 20.21 -25.72
C THR A 48 18.45 18.81 -25.51
N LEU A 49 18.58 17.93 -26.51
CA LEU A 49 18.25 16.50 -26.41
C LEU A 49 19.20 15.74 -25.46
N LEU A 50 20.33 16.32 -25.06
CA LEU A 50 21.22 15.79 -24.01
C LEU A 50 20.93 16.40 -22.62
N GLY A 51 19.87 17.22 -22.50
CA GLY A 51 19.61 18.04 -21.31
C GLY A 51 20.57 19.22 -21.17
N GLY A 52 21.20 19.65 -22.27
CA GLY A 52 22.13 20.76 -22.33
C GLY A 52 21.49 22.12 -22.61
N CYS A 53 22.28 23.19 -22.52
CA CYS A 53 21.80 24.58 -22.65
C CYS A 53 21.73 25.11 -24.09
N GLY A 54 22.05 24.29 -25.09
CA GLY A 54 22.06 24.64 -26.52
C GLY A 54 23.25 25.49 -26.99
N GLN A 55 24.20 25.81 -26.11
CA GLN A 55 25.37 26.63 -26.44
C GLN A 55 26.44 25.84 -27.21
N LYS A 56 27.26 26.56 -28.00
CA LYS A 56 28.39 25.95 -28.70
C LYS A 56 29.44 25.45 -27.72
N LEU A 57 30.08 24.34 -28.05
CA LEU A 57 31.15 23.71 -27.32
C LEU A 57 32.45 23.76 -28.12
N MET A 58 33.56 23.96 -27.42
CA MET A 58 34.92 23.75 -27.92
C MET A 58 35.53 22.51 -27.25
N THR A 59 36.48 21.88 -27.93
CA THR A 59 37.24 20.76 -27.39
C THR A 59 38.45 21.26 -26.61
N LYS A 60 38.63 20.79 -25.38
CA LYS A 60 39.81 21.07 -24.55
C LYS A 60 40.75 19.88 -24.58
N ARG A 61 41.96 20.10 -25.11
CA ARG A 61 43.05 19.13 -25.14
C ARG A 61 43.90 19.29 -23.89
N TYR A 62 44.16 18.20 -23.19
CA TYR A 62 45.02 18.15 -22.00
C TYR A 62 45.92 16.92 -22.02
N GLU A 63 47.21 17.07 -21.76
CA GLU A 63 48.14 15.92 -21.70
C GLU A 63 48.18 15.25 -20.33
N THR A 64 47.80 16.00 -19.29
CA THR A 64 47.85 15.57 -17.89
C THR A 64 46.46 15.35 -17.26
N LYS A 65 45.39 15.64 -18.02
CA LYS A 65 43.99 15.54 -17.58
C LYS A 65 43.14 14.97 -18.71
N VAL A 66 41.91 14.59 -18.39
CA VAL A 66 40.94 14.10 -19.36
C VAL A 66 40.54 15.22 -20.32
N CYS A 67 40.67 14.96 -21.62
CA CYS A 67 40.13 15.83 -22.65
C CYS A 67 38.60 15.89 -22.55
N HIS A 68 38.01 17.07 -22.69
CA HIS A 68 36.56 17.26 -22.53
C HIS A 68 36.04 18.44 -23.37
N PHE A 69 34.73 18.51 -23.54
CA PHE A 69 34.07 19.68 -24.10
C PHE A 69 33.92 20.78 -23.06
N SER A 70 34.07 22.03 -23.50
CA SER A 70 33.81 23.21 -22.67
C SER A 70 33.05 24.26 -23.46
N HIS A 71 32.16 25.00 -22.79
CA HIS A 71 31.48 26.14 -23.40
C HIS A 71 32.47 27.21 -23.86
N PHE A 72 32.13 27.92 -24.95
CA PHE A 72 32.84 29.15 -25.31
C PHE A 72 32.59 30.23 -24.22
N PRO A 73 33.62 30.99 -23.81
CA PRO A 73 33.43 32.11 -22.90
C PRO A 73 32.51 33.16 -23.56
N GLY A 74 31.42 33.52 -22.90
CA GLY A 74 30.45 34.49 -23.40
C GLY A 74 31.00 35.93 -23.36
N ARG A 75 30.50 36.80 -24.27
CA ARG A 75 30.68 38.26 -24.18
C ARG A 75 29.83 38.91 -23.08
N GLU A 76 28.75 38.26 -22.70
CA GLU A 76 27.95 38.48 -21.49
C GLU A 76 28.11 37.21 -20.66
N GLY A 77 28.35 37.33 -19.35
CA GLY A 77 28.76 36.24 -18.47
C GLY A 77 28.09 34.88 -18.78
N SER A 78 28.91 33.82 -18.82
CA SER A 78 28.47 32.45 -19.11
C SER A 78 27.21 32.10 -18.32
N ARG A 79 26.05 31.96 -18.99
CA ARG A 79 24.87 31.33 -18.37
C ARG A 79 25.31 29.98 -17.80
N ALA A 80 25.03 29.74 -16.53
CA ALA A 80 25.34 28.46 -15.91
C ALA A 80 24.60 27.36 -16.67
N CYS A 81 25.31 26.30 -17.04
CA CYS A 81 24.70 25.15 -17.69
C CYS A 81 24.20 24.22 -16.60
N ASP A 82 22.87 24.09 -16.47
CA ASP A 82 22.23 23.22 -15.46
C ASP A 82 22.27 21.72 -15.84
N ARG A 83 23.12 21.34 -16.81
CA ARG A 83 23.26 19.97 -17.26
C ARG A 83 23.89 19.11 -16.17
N ILE A 84 23.09 18.20 -15.61
CA ILE A 84 23.49 17.30 -14.52
C ILE A 84 24.30 16.10 -15.05
N ALA A 85 23.90 15.52 -16.18
CA ALA A 85 24.54 14.33 -16.76
C ALA A 85 25.61 14.72 -17.79
N THR A 86 26.88 14.59 -17.42
CA THR A 86 28.03 15.02 -18.25
C THR A 86 28.92 13.87 -18.74
N GLY A 87 28.68 12.64 -18.26
CA GLY A 87 29.39 11.42 -18.67
C GLY A 87 29.04 10.93 -20.08
N VAL A 88 29.74 9.89 -20.54
CA VAL A 88 29.53 9.28 -21.87
C VAL A 88 28.17 8.61 -22.02
N ASP A 89 27.59 8.15 -20.92
CA ASP A 89 26.27 7.51 -20.80
C ASP A 89 25.11 8.49 -21.01
N SER A 90 25.33 9.79 -20.78
CA SER A 90 24.31 10.84 -20.98
C SER A 90 23.80 10.98 -22.42
N ALA A 91 24.45 10.34 -23.39
CA ALA A 91 24.04 10.31 -24.79
C ALA A 91 23.52 8.94 -25.26
N ASP A 92 23.39 7.96 -24.35
CA ASP A 92 23.03 6.58 -24.72
C ASP A 92 21.70 6.51 -25.47
N HIS A 93 20.69 7.32 -25.13
CA HIS A 93 19.42 7.37 -25.85
C HIS A 93 19.57 7.83 -27.30
N LEU A 94 20.47 8.78 -27.58
CA LEU A 94 20.72 9.24 -28.96
C LEU A 94 21.46 8.17 -29.77
N PHE A 95 22.46 7.52 -29.17
CA PHE A 95 23.16 6.43 -29.84
C PHE A 95 22.26 5.21 -30.06
N ILE A 96 21.39 4.88 -29.10
CA ILE A 96 20.38 3.84 -29.27
C ILE A 96 19.42 4.21 -30.39
N LYS A 97 18.90 5.44 -30.42
CA LYS A 97 18.05 5.93 -31.52
C LYS A 97 18.73 5.75 -32.89
N LEU A 98 20.00 6.16 -33.00
CA LEU A 98 20.78 6.08 -34.23
C LEU A 98 21.01 4.63 -34.65
N HIS A 99 21.66 3.82 -33.80
CA HIS A 99 22.08 2.47 -34.12
C HIS A 99 20.91 1.51 -34.33
N VAL A 100 19.84 1.61 -33.55
CA VAL A 100 18.65 0.76 -33.73
C VAL A 100 17.91 1.13 -35.01
N LYS A 101 17.83 2.42 -35.37
CA LYS A 101 17.23 2.85 -36.64
C LYS A 101 18.02 2.33 -37.84
N GLU A 102 19.35 2.42 -37.79
CA GLU A 102 20.24 1.89 -38.83
C GLU A 102 20.15 0.36 -38.93
N TRP A 103 20.14 -0.34 -37.79
CA TRP A 103 19.98 -1.79 -37.71
C TRP A 103 18.64 -2.27 -38.29
N LEU A 104 17.53 -1.61 -37.94
CA LEU A 104 16.21 -1.92 -38.51
C LEU A 104 16.18 -1.70 -40.02
N ALA A 105 16.71 -0.57 -40.50
CA ALA A 105 16.80 -0.29 -41.93
C ALA A 105 17.67 -1.31 -42.68
N GLY A 106 18.79 -1.73 -42.09
CA GLY A 106 19.67 -2.78 -42.62
C GLY A 106 19.01 -4.15 -42.75
N GLN A 107 17.96 -4.41 -41.96
CA GLN A 107 17.12 -5.61 -42.06
C GLN A 107 15.85 -5.40 -42.91
N GLY A 108 15.72 -4.26 -43.58
CA GLY A 108 14.57 -3.94 -44.44
C GLY A 108 13.33 -3.45 -43.70
N HIS A 109 13.44 -3.09 -42.41
CA HIS A 109 12.34 -2.56 -41.61
C HIS A 109 12.37 -1.02 -41.59
N ALA A 110 11.32 -0.40 -42.11
CA ALA A 110 11.10 1.03 -41.94
C ALA A 110 10.52 1.30 -40.54
N ALA A 111 11.22 2.11 -39.75
CA ALA A 111 10.80 2.46 -38.40
C ALA A 111 10.81 3.97 -38.17
N GLN A 112 9.73 4.48 -37.56
CA GLN A 112 9.70 5.82 -36.99
C GLN A 112 10.29 5.75 -35.58
N ALA A 113 11.22 6.65 -35.25
CA ALA A 113 11.88 6.68 -33.93
C ALA A 113 11.61 8.00 -33.22
N GLU A 114 11.23 7.94 -31.95
CA GLU A 114 10.94 9.11 -31.11
C GLU A 114 11.64 9.02 -29.75
N LEU A 115 12.16 10.15 -29.28
CA LEU A 115 12.71 10.28 -27.93
C LEU A 115 11.60 10.67 -26.97
N ARG A 116 11.53 10.03 -25.82
CA ARG A 116 10.52 10.31 -24.80
C ARG A 116 11.14 10.95 -23.57
N SER A 117 10.47 11.97 -23.07
CA SER A 117 10.76 12.60 -21.78
C SER A 117 9.62 12.25 -20.82
N LEU A 118 9.91 11.43 -19.82
CA LEU A 118 8.93 10.83 -18.91
C LEU A 118 9.02 11.38 -17.48
N GLY A 119 9.81 12.43 -17.27
CA GLY A 119 9.86 13.23 -16.04
C GLY A 119 11.25 13.43 -15.45
N SER A 120 12.26 12.70 -15.91
CA SER A 120 13.65 12.84 -15.41
C SER A 120 14.54 13.64 -16.36
N GLY A 121 14.26 13.59 -17.66
CA GLY A 121 14.96 14.40 -18.64
C GLY A 121 14.68 13.95 -20.07
N PRO A 122 15.35 14.57 -21.06
CA PRO A 122 15.31 14.06 -22.42
C PRO A 122 16.04 12.71 -22.48
N GLY A 123 15.41 11.72 -23.14
CA GLY A 123 15.99 10.39 -23.32
C GLY A 123 15.62 9.36 -22.25
N ASP A 124 14.54 9.59 -21.48
CA ASP A 124 14.02 8.62 -20.51
C ASP A 124 13.63 7.29 -21.18
N ALA A 125 13.14 7.35 -22.42
CA ALA A 125 12.94 6.20 -23.28
C ALA A 125 13.12 6.55 -24.77
N VAL A 126 13.34 5.53 -25.59
CA VAL A 126 13.36 5.61 -27.05
C VAL A 126 12.33 4.63 -27.61
N ASP A 127 11.37 5.16 -28.36
CA ASP A 127 10.29 4.39 -28.97
C ASP A 127 10.54 4.24 -30.48
N PHE A 128 10.29 3.03 -31.01
CA PHE A 128 10.33 2.73 -32.43
C PHE A 128 9.02 2.08 -32.88
N TRP A 129 8.37 2.65 -33.89
CA TRP A 129 7.15 2.09 -34.49
C TRP A 129 7.43 1.52 -35.87
N LEU A 130 7.17 0.22 -36.02
CA LEU A 130 7.22 -0.49 -37.29
C LEU A 130 5.78 -0.66 -37.79
N ARG A 131 5.27 0.32 -38.52
CA ARG A 131 3.87 0.36 -38.97
C ARG A 131 3.48 -0.83 -39.86
N ALA A 132 4.43 -1.37 -40.64
CA ALA A 132 4.18 -2.51 -41.53
C ALA A 132 3.91 -3.82 -40.77
N THR A 133 4.43 -3.96 -39.55
CA THR A 133 4.28 -5.18 -38.73
C THR A 133 3.46 -4.95 -37.47
N GLU A 134 2.94 -3.72 -37.25
CA GLU A 134 2.22 -3.32 -36.04
C GLU A 134 3.01 -3.60 -34.75
N GLN A 135 4.32 -3.36 -34.80
CA GLN A 135 5.21 -3.58 -33.65
C GLN A 135 5.74 -2.25 -33.10
N HIS A 136 5.75 -2.15 -31.78
CA HIS A 136 6.35 -1.06 -31.03
C HIS A 136 7.53 -1.60 -30.21
N LEU A 137 8.73 -1.11 -30.46
CA LEU A 137 9.90 -1.36 -29.61
C LEU A 137 10.07 -0.19 -28.63
N ARG A 138 10.18 -0.47 -27.33
CA ARG A 138 10.43 0.54 -26.31
C ARG A 138 11.71 0.23 -25.55
N PHE A 139 12.69 1.14 -25.69
CA PHE A 139 13.92 1.14 -24.92
C PHE A 139 13.76 2.07 -23.72
N GLU A 140 13.49 1.52 -22.54
CA GLU A 140 13.28 2.28 -21.32
C GLU A 140 14.59 2.38 -20.52
N LEU A 141 15.17 3.57 -20.50
CA LEU A 141 16.52 3.79 -19.94
C LEU A 141 16.49 4.31 -18.51
N ARG A 142 15.39 4.96 -18.13
CA ARG A 142 15.19 5.41 -16.75
C ARG A 142 14.87 4.23 -15.82
N PRO A 143 15.29 4.29 -14.54
CA PRO A 143 14.71 3.45 -13.50
C PRO A 143 13.24 3.82 -13.30
N GLU A 144 12.33 2.93 -13.66
CA GLU A 144 10.89 3.11 -13.46
C GLU A 144 10.38 2.22 -12.31
N ASP A 145 9.40 2.72 -11.55
CA ASP A 145 8.72 1.89 -10.55
C ASP A 145 7.71 0.96 -11.23
N TYR A 146 7.48 -0.19 -10.60
CA TYR A 146 6.62 -1.24 -11.15
C TYR A 146 5.22 -0.76 -11.52
N ARG A 147 4.59 0.11 -10.71
CA ARG A 147 3.20 0.53 -10.94
C ARG A 147 3.09 1.51 -12.10
N SER A 148 4.08 2.39 -12.26
CA SER A 148 4.13 3.32 -13.39
C SER A 148 4.40 2.56 -14.69
N TRP A 149 5.36 1.63 -14.67
CA TRP A 149 5.62 0.76 -15.81
C TRP A 149 4.40 -0.08 -16.19
N ARG A 150 3.72 -0.72 -15.22
CA ARG A 150 2.55 -1.55 -15.50
C ARG A 150 1.43 -0.75 -16.18
N ARG A 151 1.15 0.47 -15.68
CA ARG A 151 0.17 1.38 -16.31
C ARG A 151 0.59 1.77 -17.73
N ALA A 152 1.88 2.01 -17.97
CA ALA A 152 2.40 2.30 -19.30
C ALA A 152 2.27 1.08 -20.22
N ALA A 153 2.60 -0.12 -19.74
CA ALA A 153 2.48 -1.38 -20.46
C ALA A 153 1.03 -1.71 -20.84
N ASP A 154 0.08 -1.53 -19.93
CA ASP A 154 -1.34 -1.74 -20.21
C ASP A 154 -1.86 -0.70 -21.22
N SER A 155 -1.49 0.58 -21.06
CA SER A 155 -1.88 1.66 -21.98
C SER A 155 -1.32 1.49 -23.39
N LEU A 156 -0.03 1.12 -23.51
CA LEU A 156 0.62 0.87 -24.80
C LEU A 156 0.12 -0.44 -25.43
N GLY A 157 -0.08 -1.50 -24.64
CA GLY A 157 -0.59 -2.77 -25.13
C GLY A 157 -2.00 -2.67 -25.73
N VAL A 158 -2.85 -1.81 -25.17
CA VAL A 158 -4.19 -1.52 -25.75
C VAL A 158 -4.09 -0.74 -27.06
N LYS A 159 -3.09 0.14 -27.20
CA LYS A 159 -2.98 1.05 -28.35
C LYS A 159 -2.21 0.47 -29.54
N GLU A 160 -1.13 -0.27 -29.30
CA GLU A 160 -0.10 -0.56 -30.31
C GLU A 160 0.07 -2.07 -30.59
N GLY A 161 -0.83 -2.93 -30.09
CA GLY A 161 -0.86 -4.36 -30.42
C GLY A 161 0.24 -5.19 -29.75
N HIS A 162 1.48 -5.13 -30.28
CA HIS A 162 2.66 -5.83 -29.75
C HIS A 162 3.75 -4.84 -29.34
N VAL A 163 4.11 -4.86 -28.05
CA VAL A 163 5.16 -4.00 -27.48
C VAL A 163 6.32 -4.85 -26.98
N GLU A 164 7.49 -4.69 -27.59
CA GLU A 164 8.73 -5.29 -27.11
C GLU A 164 9.46 -4.33 -26.18
N TRP A 165 9.78 -4.78 -24.97
CA TRP A 165 10.41 -3.96 -23.94
C TRP A 165 11.89 -4.30 -23.79
N VAL A 166 12.75 -3.30 -23.88
CA VAL A 166 14.18 -3.40 -23.64
C VAL A 166 14.57 -2.43 -22.53
N PHE A 167 15.09 -2.95 -21.42
CA PHE A 167 15.35 -2.13 -20.23
C PHE A 167 16.82 -1.70 -20.12
N GLY A 168 17.06 -0.53 -19.55
CA GLY A 168 18.39 -0.07 -19.16
C GLY A 168 19.07 -0.96 -18.11
N PRO A 169 20.24 -0.54 -17.60
CA PRO A 169 20.97 -1.31 -16.61
C PRO A 169 20.29 -1.34 -15.22
N ASP A 170 19.97 -2.54 -14.76
CA ASP A 170 19.49 -2.98 -13.43
C ASP A 170 18.20 -2.31 -12.93
N GLY A 171 17.08 -3.06 -12.97
CA GLY A 171 15.80 -2.65 -12.38
C GLY A 171 14.94 -3.84 -11.95
N PRO A 172 14.01 -3.65 -11.00
CA PRO A 172 13.13 -4.71 -10.52
C PRO A 172 12.17 -5.25 -11.59
N ILE A 173 11.89 -4.47 -12.64
CA ILE A 173 10.98 -4.83 -13.73
C ILE A 173 11.53 -5.99 -14.56
N THR A 174 12.86 -6.07 -14.76
CA THR A 174 13.48 -7.19 -15.50
C THR A 174 13.14 -8.55 -14.87
N ARG A 175 13.03 -8.61 -13.54
CA ARG A 175 12.64 -9.85 -12.84
C ARG A 175 11.20 -10.25 -13.14
N ASP A 176 10.29 -9.29 -13.15
CA ASP A 176 8.89 -9.53 -13.50
C ASP A 176 8.75 -9.99 -14.95
N MET A 177 9.54 -9.38 -15.85
CA MET A 177 9.56 -9.76 -17.26
C MET A 177 10.02 -11.20 -17.46
N VAL A 178 11.12 -11.62 -16.81
CA VAL A 178 11.56 -13.02 -16.79
C VAL A 178 10.44 -13.92 -16.24
N ALA A 179 9.78 -13.52 -15.15
CA ALA A 179 8.70 -14.30 -14.57
C ALA A 179 7.49 -14.48 -15.52
N ARG A 180 7.21 -13.52 -16.42
CA ARG A 180 6.08 -13.58 -17.38
C ARG A 180 6.43 -14.30 -18.68
N GLN A 181 7.62 -14.04 -19.21
CA GLN A 181 8.00 -14.49 -20.56
C GLN A 181 9.06 -15.60 -20.57
N GLY A 182 9.69 -15.88 -19.43
CA GLY A 182 10.90 -16.72 -19.33
C GLY A 182 12.19 -15.99 -19.69
N TYR A 183 12.10 -14.74 -20.17
CA TYR A 183 13.25 -13.90 -20.48
C TYR A 183 12.94 -12.42 -20.28
N ALA A 184 14.00 -11.61 -20.27
CA ALA A 184 13.90 -10.16 -20.39
C ALA A 184 15.04 -9.62 -21.25
N LEU A 185 14.78 -8.56 -22.02
CA LEU A 185 15.79 -7.87 -22.80
C LEU A 185 16.33 -6.65 -22.05
N ARG A 186 17.64 -6.45 -22.16
CA ARG A 186 18.35 -5.31 -21.61
C ARG A 186 19.17 -4.63 -22.69
N VAL A 187 19.46 -3.35 -22.47
CA VAL A 187 20.38 -2.58 -23.31
C VAL A 187 21.52 -2.03 -22.47
N ARG A 188 22.70 -2.03 -23.06
CA ARG A 188 23.83 -1.23 -22.58
C ARG A 188 24.62 -0.72 -23.77
N CYS A 189 25.39 0.32 -23.53
CA CYS A 189 26.28 0.90 -24.51
C CYS A 189 27.74 0.75 -24.07
N GLU A 190 28.61 0.37 -25.00
CA GLU A 190 30.05 0.33 -24.81
C GLU A 190 30.73 1.38 -25.68
N THR A 191 31.67 2.14 -25.11
CA THR A 191 32.38 3.18 -25.86
C THR A 191 33.45 2.53 -26.74
N VAL A 192 33.35 2.76 -28.06
CA VAL A 192 34.37 2.37 -29.05
C VAL A 192 34.74 3.60 -29.86
N GLY A 193 35.91 4.18 -29.57
CA GLY A 193 36.34 5.44 -30.17
C GLY A 193 35.38 6.58 -29.81
N THR A 194 34.69 7.11 -30.82
CA THR A 194 33.75 8.24 -30.69
C THR A 194 32.29 7.80 -30.64
N ASP A 195 32.06 6.49 -30.61
CA ASP A 195 30.77 5.83 -30.77
C ASP A 195 30.38 5.05 -29.50
N ARG A 196 29.08 4.83 -29.31
CA ARG A 196 28.50 3.98 -28.27
C ARG A 196 27.83 2.79 -28.92
N ARG A 197 28.55 1.67 -28.99
CA ARG A 197 28.04 0.44 -29.57
C ARG A 197 26.97 -0.14 -28.66
N VAL A 198 25.78 -0.39 -29.24
CA VAL A 198 24.63 -0.93 -28.55
C VAL A 198 24.76 -2.46 -28.43
N LEU A 199 24.65 -2.96 -27.20
CA LEU A 199 24.54 -4.38 -26.92
C LEU A 199 23.17 -4.70 -26.33
N ILE A 200 22.58 -5.80 -26.78
CA ILE A 200 21.32 -6.33 -26.26
C ILE A 200 21.63 -7.53 -25.37
N GLY A 201 21.22 -7.45 -24.12
CA GLY A 201 21.39 -8.48 -23.11
C GLY A 201 20.13 -9.31 -22.96
N THR A 202 20.27 -10.64 -22.90
CA THR A 202 19.16 -11.54 -22.56
C THR A 202 19.33 -12.03 -21.14
N VAL A 203 18.29 -11.86 -20.32
CA VAL A 203 18.23 -12.33 -18.93
C VAL A 203 17.25 -13.49 -18.86
N ALA A 204 17.64 -14.60 -18.24
CA ALA A 204 16.79 -15.76 -17.95
C ALA A 204 16.77 -16.07 -16.44
N ASP A 205 16.16 -17.19 -16.04
CA ASP A 205 15.89 -17.56 -14.63
C ASP A 205 17.10 -17.53 -13.68
N ASN A 206 18.33 -17.74 -14.18
CA ASN A 206 19.55 -17.66 -13.35
C ASN A 206 20.08 -16.22 -13.18
N HIS A 207 19.35 -15.22 -13.71
CA HIS A 207 19.69 -13.79 -13.70
C HIS A 207 21.05 -13.40 -14.29
N ILE A 208 21.72 -14.32 -14.99
CA ILE A 208 22.92 -14.02 -15.77
C ILE A 208 22.47 -13.31 -17.05
N VAL A 209 23.09 -12.17 -17.34
CA VAL A 209 22.85 -11.42 -18.57
C VAL A 209 23.86 -11.85 -19.63
N VAL A 210 23.39 -12.46 -20.71
CA VAL A 210 24.21 -12.78 -21.89
C VAL A 210 24.10 -11.64 -22.89
N TRP A 211 25.22 -10.95 -23.14
CA TRP A 211 25.26 -9.79 -24.03
C TRP A 211 25.62 -10.18 -25.45
N ALA A 212 24.85 -9.68 -26.41
CA ALA A 212 25.07 -9.82 -27.84
C ALA A 212 25.19 -8.42 -28.48
N SER A 213 25.99 -8.28 -29.54
CA SER A 213 26.00 -7.04 -30.32
C SER A 213 24.66 -6.86 -31.03
N LEU A 214 24.22 -5.61 -31.22
CA LEU A 214 22.98 -5.34 -31.96
C LEU A 214 23.00 -5.97 -33.36
N GLU A 215 24.15 -5.95 -34.04
CA GLU A 215 24.36 -6.57 -35.36
C GLU A 215 24.11 -8.08 -35.39
N SER A 216 24.34 -8.78 -34.28
CA SER A 216 24.06 -10.22 -34.14
C SER A 216 22.60 -10.54 -33.79
N CYS A 217 21.79 -9.51 -33.51
CA CYS A 217 20.36 -9.65 -33.22
C CYS A 217 19.55 -9.53 -34.51
N ARG A 218 18.36 -10.15 -34.53
CA ARG A 218 17.40 -10.05 -35.64
C ARG A 218 16.07 -9.47 -35.18
N MET A 219 15.41 -8.71 -36.04
CA MET A 219 14.03 -8.30 -35.83
C MET A 219 13.09 -9.37 -36.39
N THR A 220 12.08 -9.76 -35.63
CA THR A 220 11.05 -10.74 -36.04
C THR A 220 9.66 -10.21 -35.70
N LYS A 221 8.60 -10.87 -36.18
CA LYS A 221 7.21 -10.57 -35.83
C LYS A 221 6.90 -10.64 -34.32
N ASP A 222 7.72 -11.37 -33.57
CA ASP A 222 7.57 -11.52 -32.11
C ASP A 222 8.50 -10.58 -31.33
N GLY A 223 9.20 -9.67 -32.01
CA GLY A 223 10.13 -8.71 -31.42
C GLY A 223 11.60 -9.01 -31.74
N ILE A 224 12.49 -8.42 -30.93
CA ILE A 224 13.94 -8.55 -31.06
C ILE A 224 14.37 -9.95 -30.61
N VAL A 225 15.17 -10.64 -31.43
CA VAL A 225 15.72 -11.96 -31.09
C VAL A 225 17.23 -11.90 -31.06
N THR A 226 17.79 -12.16 -29.88
CA THR A 226 19.22 -12.35 -29.66
C THR A 226 19.59 -13.82 -29.89
N PRO A 227 20.88 -14.14 -30.13
CA PRO A 227 21.33 -15.53 -30.22
C PRO A 227 20.99 -16.36 -28.98
N GLU A 228 21.10 -15.77 -27.79
CA GLU A 228 20.74 -16.44 -26.53
C GLU A 228 19.22 -16.67 -26.42
N LEU A 229 18.40 -15.69 -26.83
CA LEU A 229 16.94 -15.84 -26.81
C LEU A 229 16.49 -16.95 -27.77
N GLU A 230 17.16 -17.11 -28.91
CA GLU A 230 16.90 -18.22 -29.83
C GLU A 230 17.24 -19.58 -29.20
N ALA A 231 18.38 -19.68 -28.52
CA ALA A 231 18.74 -20.90 -27.78
C ALA A 231 17.71 -21.22 -26.67
N LEU A 232 17.27 -20.20 -25.92
CA LEU A 232 16.24 -20.34 -24.89
C LEU A 232 14.89 -20.80 -25.46
N ARG A 233 14.48 -20.27 -26.62
CA ARG A 233 13.26 -20.72 -27.32
C ARG A 233 13.37 -22.18 -27.73
N ALA A 234 14.51 -22.60 -28.29
CA ALA A 234 14.76 -23.99 -28.68
C ALA A 234 14.75 -24.95 -27.47
N ALA A 235 15.19 -24.49 -26.30
CA ALA A 235 15.17 -25.25 -25.06
C ALA A 235 13.80 -25.24 -24.33
N GLY A 236 12.79 -24.53 -24.86
CA GLY A 236 11.48 -24.40 -24.22
C GLY A 236 11.46 -23.49 -22.98
N GLY A 237 12.47 -22.65 -22.79
CA GLY A 237 12.56 -21.71 -21.66
C GLY A 237 11.69 -20.46 -21.81
N VAL A 238 11.11 -20.22 -22.99
CA VAL A 238 10.24 -19.06 -23.27
C VAL A 238 8.77 -19.45 -23.15
N ARG A 239 8.02 -18.64 -22.40
CA ARG A 239 6.58 -18.84 -22.15
C ARG A 239 5.76 -18.25 -23.30
N ALA A 240 4.95 -19.08 -23.96
CA ALA A 240 3.96 -18.61 -24.93
C ALA A 240 2.97 -17.64 -24.26
N GLY A 241 2.56 -16.57 -24.96
CA GLY A 241 1.67 -15.53 -24.41
C GLY A 241 2.38 -14.25 -23.93
N GLY A 242 3.70 -14.28 -23.76
CA GLY A 242 4.53 -13.10 -23.49
C GLY A 242 4.01 -12.25 -22.31
N MET A 243 3.83 -10.95 -22.52
CA MET A 243 3.32 -10.00 -21.51
C MET A 243 1.91 -10.30 -20.99
N ARG A 244 1.12 -11.12 -21.68
CA ARG A 244 -0.23 -11.52 -21.26
C ARG A 244 -0.21 -12.58 -20.16
N ASN A 245 0.93 -13.23 -19.97
CA ASN A 245 1.08 -14.18 -18.88
C ASN A 245 1.09 -13.47 -17.53
N ASP A 246 0.40 -14.06 -16.57
CA ASP A 246 0.62 -13.73 -15.17
C ASP A 246 2.08 -14.09 -14.80
N PRO A 247 2.72 -13.25 -13.96
CA PRO A 247 4.08 -13.53 -13.53
C PRO A 247 4.05 -14.82 -12.72
N LEU A 248 5.03 -15.70 -12.93
CA LEU A 248 5.16 -16.88 -12.08
C LEU A 248 5.18 -16.43 -10.60
N PRO A 249 4.42 -17.10 -9.73
CA PRO A 249 4.29 -16.64 -8.36
C PRO A 249 5.66 -16.58 -7.68
N GLY A 250 5.99 -15.43 -7.12
CA GLY A 250 7.18 -15.28 -6.30
C GLY A 250 7.08 -16.24 -5.12
N SER A 251 8.10 -17.08 -4.92
CA SER A 251 8.12 -18.09 -3.87
C SER A 251 9.03 -17.65 -2.72
N LEU A 252 8.46 -17.47 -1.53
CA LEU A 252 9.21 -17.25 -0.28
C LEU A 252 9.10 -18.47 0.62
N PRO A 253 10.21 -18.99 1.18
CA PRO A 253 10.14 -20.11 2.11
C PRO A 253 9.36 -19.72 3.37
N LEU A 254 8.47 -20.62 3.81
CA LEU A 254 7.73 -20.53 5.07
C LEU A 254 8.04 -21.74 5.95
N ARG A 255 7.95 -21.55 7.25
CA ARG A 255 7.93 -22.64 8.22
C ARG A 255 6.53 -23.22 8.28
N GLY A 256 6.31 -24.33 7.58
CA GLY A 256 4.98 -24.94 7.44
C GLY A 256 4.38 -25.36 8.79
N ASP A 257 5.21 -25.86 9.70
CA ASP A 257 4.83 -26.26 11.06
C ASP A 257 4.33 -25.10 11.94
N GLU A 258 4.66 -23.86 11.59
CA GLU A 258 4.18 -22.66 12.25
C GLU A 258 2.89 -22.12 11.60
N VAL A 259 2.35 -22.78 10.56
CA VAL A 259 1.17 -22.32 9.83
C VAL A 259 0.01 -23.31 9.99
N VAL A 260 -1.12 -22.80 10.47
CA VAL A 260 -2.36 -23.57 10.58
C VAL A 260 -3.43 -23.04 9.62
N PHE A 261 -4.31 -23.93 9.19
CA PHE A 261 -5.25 -23.75 8.09
C PHE A 261 -6.60 -24.39 8.43
N ALA A 262 -7.69 -23.70 8.12
CA ALA A 262 -9.06 -24.23 8.16
C ALA A 262 -9.78 -23.88 6.85
N VAL A 263 -10.56 -24.80 6.30
CA VAL A 263 -11.25 -24.60 5.01
C VAL A 263 -12.36 -23.56 5.14
N ASP A 264 -12.53 -22.74 4.10
CA ASP A 264 -13.64 -21.81 3.97
C ASP A 264 -14.72 -22.38 3.05
N SER A 265 -15.65 -23.14 3.62
CA SER A 265 -16.73 -23.83 2.88
C SER A 265 -17.74 -22.89 2.21
N GLY A 266 -17.72 -21.59 2.52
CA GLY A 266 -18.53 -20.58 1.84
C GLY A 266 -17.88 -19.99 0.58
N SER A 267 -16.66 -20.42 0.23
CA SER A 267 -15.93 -19.99 -0.96
C SER A 267 -15.89 -21.10 -2.00
N GLU A 268 -16.18 -20.79 -3.25
CA GLU A 268 -15.79 -21.68 -4.35
C GLU A 268 -14.24 -21.75 -4.44
N ASN A 269 -13.73 -22.93 -4.75
CA ASN A 269 -12.30 -23.11 -4.99
C ASN A 269 -11.93 -22.40 -6.32
N PRO A 270 -10.84 -21.63 -6.37
CA PRO A 270 -10.45 -20.94 -7.59
C PRO A 270 -10.04 -21.98 -8.64
N THR A 271 -10.92 -22.26 -9.60
CA THR A 271 -10.64 -23.13 -10.75
C THR A 271 -9.79 -22.42 -11.81
N GLN A 272 -9.81 -21.09 -11.83
CA GLN A 272 -8.97 -20.24 -12.66
C GLN A 272 -8.11 -19.33 -11.77
N SER A 273 -6.87 -19.75 -11.48
CA SER A 273 -5.89 -18.93 -10.76
C SER A 273 -4.49 -19.20 -11.30
N ALA A 274 -3.68 -18.14 -11.44
CA ALA A 274 -2.25 -18.22 -11.77
C ALA A 274 -1.42 -19.01 -10.74
N LEU A 275 -2.02 -19.34 -9.58
CA LEU A 275 -1.43 -20.12 -8.51
C LEU A 275 -1.70 -21.63 -8.65
N VAL A 276 -2.51 -22.06 -9.63
CA VAL A 276 -2.73 -23.47 -9.96
C VAL A 276 -1.49 -24.02 -10.66
N ALA A 277 -1.00 -25.17 -10.20
CA ALA A 277 0.14 -25.86 -10.77
C ALA A 277 -0.26 -27.29 -11.15
N GLU A 278 0.34 -27.82 -12.21
CA GLU A 278 0.09 -29.19 -12.66
C GLU A 278 0.39 -30.21 -11.55
N GLY A 279 -0.51 -31.18 -11.35
CA GLY A 279 -0.41 -32.16 -10.25
C GLY A 279 -0.79 -31.65 -8.85
N ARG A 280 -1.36 -30.44 -8.75
CA ARG A 280 -1.77 -29.82 -7.48
C ARG A 280 -3.18 -29.20 -7.59
N TYR A 281 -3.88 -29.11 -6.46
CA TYR A 281 -5.16 -28.41 -6.36
C TYR A 281 -5.10 -27.28 -5.31
N LEU A 282 -6.00 -26.31 -5.45
CA LEU A 282 -6.07 -25.12 -4.60
C LEU A 282 -7.29 -25.21 -3.67
N VAL A 283 -7.11 -24.90 -2.39
CA VAL A 283 -8.20 -24.86 -1.41
C VAL A 283 -8.26 -23.49 -0.75
N SER A 284 -9.42 -22.85 -0.78
CA SER A 284 -9.64 -21.58 -0.07
C SER A 284 -9.88 -21.81 1.41
N GLY A 285 -9.24 -21.00 2.26
CA GLY A 285 -9.42 -21.12 3.70
C GLY A 285 -8.89 -19.96 4.51
N PHE A 286 -8.99 -20.13 5.83
CA PHE A 286 -8.46 -19.24 6.84
C PHE A 286 -7.10 -19.78 7.29
N ILE A 287 -6.07 -18.98 7.09
CA ILE A 287 -4.69 -19.31 7.43
C ILE A 287 -4.28 -18.45 8.62
N LYS A 288 -3.61 -19.06 9.60
CA LYS A 288 -2.94 -18.36 10.69
C LYS A 288 -1.48 -18.81 10.77
N PRO A 289 -0.54 -17.99 10.29
CA PRO A 289 0.87 -18.14 10.65
C PRO A 289 1.08 -17.86 12.14
N ALA A 290 2.11 -18.44 12.75
CA ALA A 290 2.47 -18.19 14.14
C ALA A 290 2.71 -16.69 14.38
N GLY A 291 2.16 -16.16 15.47
CA GLY A 291 2.25 -14.73 15.83
C GLY A 291 1.53 -13.78 14.85
N SER A 292 0.78 -14.29 13.89
CA SER A 292 0.10 -13.47 12.86
C SER A 292 -1.42 -13.54 12.97
N ARG A 293 -2.10 -12.53 12.41
CA ARG A 293 -3.56 -12.51 12.31
C ARG A 293 -4.06 -13.62 11.38
N ILE A 294 -5.29 -14.07 11.61
CA ILE A 294 -6.00 -14.93 10.67
C ILE A 294 -6.24 -14.14 9.38
N ILE A 295 -5.87 -14.73 8.25
CA ILE A 295 -6.09 -14.18 6.91
C ILE A 295 -6.84 -15.19 6.06
N ARG A 296 -7.65 -14.69 5.12
CA ARG A 296 -8.26 -15.54 4.08
C ARG A 296 -7.27 -15.66 2.94
N ALA A 297 -6.93 -16.88 2.56
CA ALA A 297 -5.94 -17.19 1.54
C ALA A 297 -6.14 -18.62 1.02
N SER A 298 -5.49 -18.94 -0.08
CA SER A 298 -5.57 -20.29 -0.64
C SER A 298 -4.35 -21.13 -0.28
N VAL A 299 -4.52 -22.44 -0.14
CA VAL A 299 -3.44 -23.42 0.04
C VAL A 299 -3.37 -24.30 -1.19
N SER A 300 -2.18 -24.43 -1.79
CA SER A 300 -1.91 -25.36 -2.89
C SER A 300 -1.37 -26.67 -2.32
N LEU A 301 -2.06 -27.78 -2.57
CA LEU A 301 -1.70 -29.13 -2.10
C LEU A 301 -1.48 -30.09 -3.28
N PRO A 302 -0.59 -31.09 -3.14
CA PRO A 302 -0.45 -32.17 -4.12
C PRO A 302 -1.73 -32.98 -4.30
N ASN A 303 -2.01 -33.48 -5.50
CA ASN A 303 -3.21 -34.29 -5.80
C ASN A 303 -3.28 -35.61 -5.02
N ASP A 304 -2.16 -36.12 -4.51
CA ASP A 304 -2.08 -37.30 -3.65
C ASP A 304 -2.41 -36.99 -2.17
N VAL A 305 -2.47 -35.72 -1.77
CA VAL A 305 -2.92 -35.31 -0.43
C VAL A 305 -4.45 -35.23 -0.40
N PRO A 306 -5.14 -35.94 0.51
CA PRO A 306 -6.60 -35.89 0.63
C PRO A 306 -7.12 -34.46 0.83
N ALA A 307 -8.22 -34.12 0.16
CA ALA A 307 -8.85 -32.80 0.27
C ALA A 307 -9.22 -32.49 1.73
N PRO A 308 -8.68 -31.41 2.33
CA PRO A 308 -9.05 -31.01 3.68
C PRO A 308 -10.52 -30.65 3.74
N THR A 309 -11.18 -31.04 4.83
CA THR A 309 -12.58 -30.72 5.13
C THR A 309 -12.69 -29.48 6.03
N ASP A 310 -13.84 -28.82 6.02
CA ASP A 310 -14.16 -27.71 6.93
C ASP A 310 -14.41 -28.14 8.40
N GLN A 311 -14.50 -29.45 8.62
CA GLN A 311 -14.70 -30.07 9.93
C GLN A 311 -13.46 -30.12 10.80
N TYR A 312 -12.27 -29.76 10.31
CA TYR A 312 -11.01 -29.83 11.07
C TYR A 312 -10.09 -28.63 10.81
N VAL A 313 -9.21 -28.36 11.77
CA VAL A 313 -8.07 -27.46 11.58
C VAL A 313 -6.83 -28.30 11.30
N TYR A 314 -6.04 -27.87 10.32
CA TYR A 314 -4.83 -28.55 9.87
C TYR A 314 -3.62 -27.67 10.14
N ARG A 315 -2.47 -28.30 10.31
CA ARG A 315 -1.15 -27.67 10.32
C ARG A 315 -0.41 -28.08 9.06
N LEU A 316 0.24 -27.15 8.39
CA LEU A 316 1.06 -27.50 7.23
C LEU A 316 2.28 -28.29 7.69
N SER A 317 2.72 -29.26 6.90
CA SER A 317 3.85 -30.12 7.24
C SER A 317 4.81 -30.24 6.07
N GLY A 318 6.10 -30.33 6.39
CA GLY A 318 7.17 -30.29 5.40
C GLY A 318 7.45 -28.85 4.90
N PRO A 319 8.19 -28.72 3.79
CA PRO A 319 8.52 -27.41 3.25
C PRO A 319 7.26 -26.69 2.76
N ALA A 320 7.03 -25.49 3.29
CA ALA A 320 5.96 -24.60 2.85
C ALA A 320 6.57 -23.39 2.13
N ARG A 321 5.86 -22.83 1.15
CA ARG A 321 6.27 -21.65 0.39
C ARG A 321 5.09 -20.72 0.18
N LEU A 322 5.26 -19.43 0.48
CA LEU A 322 4.31 -18.39 0.08
C LEU A 322 4.51 -18.10 -1.39
N LEU A 323 3.47 -18.32 -2.19
CA LEU A 323 3.35 -17.92 -3.57
C LEU A 323 2.68 -16.55 -3.60
N ILE A 324 3.28 -15.58 -4.27
CA ILE A 324 2.74 -14.21 -4.42
C ILE A 324 2.59 -13.91 -5.91
N THR A 325 1.40 -13.51 -6.34
CA THR A 325 1.14 -13.02 -7.69
C THR A 325 0.82 -11.53 -7.66
N ASP A 326 0.82 -10.89 -8.82
CA ASP A 326 0.52 -9.46 -8.91
C ASP A 326 -0.97 -9.16 -8.66
N ALA A 327 -1.24 -7.96 -8.15
CA ALA A 327 -2.57 -7.52 -7.69
C ALA A 327 -3.51 -7.04 -8.81
N GLY A 328 -3.16 -7.28 -10.08
CA GLY A 328 -3.81 -6.67 -11.25
C GLY A 328 -5.10 -7.34 -11.74
N GLY A 329 -5.50 -8.48 -11.16
CA GLY A 329 -6.71 -9.21 -11.56
C GLY A 329 -7.94 -8.87 -10.73
N VAL A 330 -9.09 -8.74 -11.39
CA VAL A 330 -10.42 -8.61 -10.76
C VAL A 330 -10.76 -9.95 -10.10
N ASP A 331 -10.96 -9.93 -8.78
CA ASP A 331 -11.38 -11.03 -7.91
C ASP A 331 -10.46 -12.27 -7.79
N GLY A 332 -9.54 -12.22 -6.83
CA GLY A 332 -8.82 -13.39 -6.33
C GLY A 332 -7.81 -13.05 -5.24
N SER A 333 -7.52 -13.99 -4.33
CA SER A 333 -6.41 -13.81 -3.37
C SER A 333 -5.08 -13.79 -4.12
N HIS A 334 -4.34 -12.68 -4.07
CA HIS A 334 -3.06 -12.49 -4.78
C HIS A 334 -1.87 -13.27 -4.20
N TYR A 335 -2.16 -14.24 -3.34
CA TYR A 335 -1.16 -15.07 -2.68
C TYR A 335 -1.77 -16.41 -2.26
N ALA A 336 -0.98 -17.47 -2.30
CA ALA A 336 -1.33 -18.80 -1.81
C ALA A 336 -0.15 -19.42 -1.06
N ILE A 337 -0.41 -20.38 -0.17
CA ILE A 337 0.64 -21.16 0.47
C ILE A 337 0.74 -22.52 -0.20
N ARG A 338 1.87 -22.79 -0.84
CA ARG A 338 2.22 -24.12 -1.32
C ARG A 338 2.75 -24.95 -0.15
N ALA A 339 2.14 -26.09 0.13
CA ALA A 339 2.60 -27.03 1.14
C ALA A 339 2.57 -28.45 0.59
N ASP A 340 3.54 -29.27 0.93
CA ASP A 340 3.62 -30.64 0.38
C ASP A 340 2.82 -31.66 1.21
N SER A 341 2.44 -31.31 2.44
CA SER A 341 1.54 -32.13 3.25
C SER A 341 0.80 -31.30 4.29
N ILE A 342 -0.25 -31.88 4.87
CA ILE A 342 -1.01 -31.33 5.98
C ILE A 342 -1.19 -32.37 7.08
N VAL A 343 -1.25 -31.93 8.32
CA VAL A 343 -1.50 -32.76 9.50
C VAL A 343 -2.71 -32.22 10.24
N ARG A 344 -3.71 -33.06 10.46
CA ARG A 344 -4.89 -32.70 11.25
C ARG A 344 -4.50 -32.44 12.71
N LEU A 345 -4.98 -31.33 13.28
CA LEU A 345 -4.83 -31.04 14.71
C LEU A 345 -5.93 -31.74 15.52
N ASN A 346 -5.60 -32.09 16.76
CA ASN A 346 -6.60 -32.54 17.73
C ASN A 346 -7.46 -31.34 18.20
N GLY A 347 -8.61 -31.62 18.82
CA GLY A 347 -9.58 -30.58 19.17
C GLY A 347 -9.03 -29.47 20.08
N LEU A 348 -8.19 -29.83 21.07
CA LEU A 348 -7.60 -28.87 22.01
C LEU A 348 -6.56 -27.98 21.32
N ASP A 349 -5.67 -28.56 20.51
CA ASP A 349 -4.66 -27.80 19.77
C ASP A 349 -5.31 -26.90 18.71
N ALA A 350 -6.40 -27.38 18.11
CA ALA A 350 -7.14 -26.64 17.12
C ALA A 350 -7.93 -25.45 17.74
N GLU A 351 -8.52 -25.62 18.92
CA GLU A 351 -9.15 -24.52 19.68
C GLU A 351 -8.14 -23.40 20.00
N ARG A 352 -6.93 -23.77 20.42
CA ARG A 352 -5.83 -22.83 20.74
C ARG A 352 -5.36 -22.01 19.54
N THR A 353 -5.68 -22.42 18.32
CA THR A 353 -5.33 -21.64 17.13
C THR A 353 -6.28 -20.47 16.88
N GLY A 354 -7.50 -20.48 17.43
CA GLY A 354 -8.54 -19.51 17.12
C GLY A 354 -9.12 -19.64 15.69
N LEU A 355 -8.68 -20.64 14.91
CA LEU A 355 -9.30 -21.04 13.65
C LEU A 355 -10.44 -22.04 13.83
N TRP A 356 -10.58 -22.61 15.04
CA TRP A 356 -11.66 -23.52 15.38
C TRP A 356 -13.02 -22.84 15.28
N ARG A 357 -13.98 -23.50 14.61
CA ARG A 357 -15.35 -23.02 14.45
C ARG A 357 -16.33 -24.01 15.06
N PRO A 358 -17.54 -23.60 15.51
CA PRO A 358 -18.51 -24.50 16.14
C PRO A 358 -19.01 -25.65 15.26
N ALA A 359 -18.76 -25.62 13.94
CA ALA A 359 -19.11 -26.69 13.00
C ALA A 359 -18.04 -27.82 12.91
N VAL A 360 -16.94 -27.69 13.65
CA VAL A 360 -15.76 -28.56 13.63
C VAL A 360 -15.96 -29.64 14.71
N SER A 361 -16.15 -30.90 14.32
CA SER A 361 -16.50 -31.98 15.25
C SER A 361 -15.30 -32.40 16.10
N LEU A 362 -15.50 -32.57 17.42
CA LEU A 362 -14.55 -33.27 18.28
C LEU A 362 -14.36 -34.71 17.76
N PRO A 363 -13.14 -35.30 17.83
CA PRO A 363 -12.99 -36.71 17.55
C PRO A 363 -13.86 -37.51 18.52
N GLU A 364 -14.81 -38.26 17.97
CA GLU A 364 -15.58 -39.26 18.69
C GLU A 364 -14.58 -40.21 19.37
N GLN A 365 -14.72 -40.39 20.69
CA GLN A 365 -13.85 -41.27 21.46
C GLN A 365 -13.84 -42.65 20.80
N ILE A 366 -12.67 -43.06 20.30
CA ILE A 366 -12.41 -44.43 19.92
C ILE A 366 -12.60 -45.26 21.18
N SER A 367 -13.76 -45.90 21.28
CA SER A 367 -13.99 -46.94 22.28
C SER A 367 -12.97 -48.05 22.04
N ALA A 368 -12.14 -48.30 23.03
CA ALA A 368 -11.19 -49.41 23.05
C ALA A 368 -11.93 -50.75 22.82
N PRO A 369 -11.26 -51.77 22.25
CA PRO A 369 -11.93 -52.93 21.69
C PRO A 369 -12.58 -53.78 22.78
N SER A 370 -13.86 -54.09 22.57
CA SER A 370 -14.64 -54.98 23.42
C SER A 370 -14.01 -56.38 23.49
N GLY A 371 -13.44 -56.68 24.66
CA GLY A 371 -13.10 -58.04 25.06
C GLY A 371 -14.36 -58.90 25.19
N THR A 372 -14.29 -60.08 24.59
CA THR A 372 -15.27 -61.15 24.60
C THR A 372 -15.59 -61.68 26.00
N ARG A 373 -16.87 -61.64 26.43
CA ARG A 373 -17.46 -62.76 27.22
C ARG A 373 -19.00 -62.76 27.33
N ARG A 374 -19.57 -63.77 26.68
CA ARG A 374 -20.68 -64.68 27.08
C ARG A 374 -21.98 -64.12 27.72
N VAL A 375 -23.02 -64.11 26.87
CA VAL A 375 -24.32 -64.84 26.95
C VAL A 375 -24.91 -65.18 28.34
N GLY A 376 -26.13 -64.69 28.57
CA GLY A 376 -27.18 -65.29 29.41
C GLY A 376 -28.45 -64.42 29.45
N PRO A 377 -29.69 -64.96 29.36
CA PRO A 377 -30.81 -64.25 28.70
C PRO A 377 -32.00 -63.82 29.58
N ALA A 378 -32.75 -62.84 29.04
CA ALA A 378 -34.21 -62.61 29.08
C ALA A 378 -35.01 -62.61 30.41
N ARG A 379 -35.67 -61.48 30.71
CA ARG A 379 -37.13 -61.27 30.51
C ARG A 379 -37.55 -59.81 30.83
N PRO A 380 -38.67 -59.31 30.26
CA PRO A 380 -39.18 -57.96 30.46
C PRO A 380 -40.30 -57.92 31.50
N GLU A 381 -40.39 -56.87 32.30
CA GLU A 381 -41.62 -56.54 33.01
C GLU A 381 -41.89 -55.04 32.89
N ALA A 382 -42.98 -54.75 32.19
CA ALA A 382 -43.70 -53.50 32.28
C ALA A 382 -44.48 -53.50 33.60
N SER A 383 -44.47 -52.37 34.31
CA SER A 383 -45.57 -52.04 35.21
C SER A 383 -45.72 -50.51 35.32
N THR A 384 -46.74 -50.04 34.61
CA THR A 384 -47.82 -49.17 35.10
C THR A 384 -47.45 -47.84 35.76
N ALA A 385 -47.86 -46.79 35.06
CA ALA A 385 -48.09 -45.44 35.54
C ALA A 385 -48.95 -45.37 36.82
N HIS A 386 -48.60 -44.44 37.69
CA HIS A 386 -49.54 -43.68 38.51
C HIS A 386 -49.25 -42.18 38.35
N ASP A 387 -50.29 -41.45 37.98
CA ASP A 387 -50.38 -39.99 37.90
C ASP A 387 -50.21 -39.34 39.27
N VAL A 388 -49.60 -38.14 39.31
CA VAL A 388 -50.15 -36.86 39.81
C VAL A 388 -49.11 -35.74 39.52
N PRO A 389 -49.54 -34.50 39.22
CA PRO A 389 -48.81 -33.50 38.46
C PRO A 389 -48.07 -32.46 39.34
N GLY A 390 -47.01 -31.84 38.81
CA GLY A 390 -46.44 -30.61 39.38
C GLY A 390 -44.94 -30.41 39.16
N ASP A 391 -44.60 -29.29 38.50
CA ASP A 391 -43.33 -28.55 38.50
C ASP A 391 -42.01 -29.30 38.26
N GLY A 392 -41.62 -29.39 36.98
CA GLY A 392 -40.20 -29.37 36.62
C GLY A 392 -39.67 -27.92 36.63
N PRO A 393 -38.37 -27.70 36.91
CA PRO A 393 -37.80 -26.35 36.86
C PRO A 393 -37.93 -25.79 35.44
N SER A 394 -38.80 -24.80 35.26
CA SER A 394 -38.95 -24.05 34.01
C SER A 394 -37.58 -23.58 33.55
N THR A 395 -37.15 -24.02 32.36
CA THR A 395 -35.85 -23.64 31.84
C THR A 395 -35.84 -22.13 31.55
N VAL A 396 -34.67 -21.51 31.58
CA VAL A 396 -34.51 -20.08 31.26
C VAL A 396 -35.15 -19.73 29.90
N ALA A 397 -35.10 -20.65 28.93
CA ALA A 397 -35.75 -20.49 27.63
C ALA A 397 -37.28 -20.45 27.73
N ASP A 398 -37.90 -21.25 28.60
CA ASP A 398 -39.35 -21.26 28.82
C ASP A 398 -39.83 -19.95 29.47
N GLN A 399 -39.06 -19.41 30.41
CA GLN A 399 -39.38 -18.13 31.07
C GLN A 399 -39.27 -16.96 30.08
N VAL A 400 -38.24 -16.95 29.23
CA VAL A 400 -38.08 -15.94 28.17
C VAL A 400 -39.18 -16.09 27.11
N ARG A 401 -39.55 -17.31 26.75
CA ARG A 401 -40.66 -17.59 25.82
C ARG A 401 -41.97 -17.03 26.36
N GLN A 402 -42.31 -17.32 27.61
CA GLN A 402 -43.55 -16.85 28.24
C GLN A 402 -43.63 -15.32 28.30
N GLU A 403 -42.53 -14.62 28.57
CA GLU A 403 -42.52 -13.16 28.55
C GLU A 403 -42.64 -12.60 27.12
N LEU A 404 -42.04 -13.24 26.12
CA LEU A 404 -42.19 -12.84 24.72
C LEU A 404 -43.60 -13.07 24.18
N GLU A 405 -44.28 -14.14 24.60
CA GLU A 405 -45.70 -14.35 24.32
C GLU A 405 -46.56 -13.24 24.95
N ARG A 406 -46.23 -12.81 26.18
CA ARG A 406 -46.90 -11.69 26.86
C ARG A 406 -46.70 -10.36 26.12
N VAL A 407 -45.49 -10.12 25.61
CA VAL A 407 -45.13 -8.95 24.79
C VAL A 407 -45.86 -8.98 23.45
N ALA A 408 -45.95 -10.16 22.81
CA ALA A 408 -46.71 -10.36 21.58
C ALA A 408 -48.21 -10.08 21.78
N ALA A 409 -48.80 -10.55 22.89
CA ALA A 409 -50.21 -10.33 23.24
C ALA A 409 -50.54 -8.83 23.44
N GLN A 410 -49.54 -8.02 23.82
CA GLN A 410 -49.65 -6.57 23.99
C GLN A 410 -49.33 -5.78 22.71
N ARG A 411 -49.04 -6.48 21.60
CA ARG A 411 -48.56 -5.90 20.34
C ARG A 411 -47.35 -4.98 20.54
N ALA A 412 -46.48 -5.32 21.48
CA ALA A 412 -45.29 -4.54 21.83
C ALA A 412 -44.00 -5.21 21.37
N THR A 413 -42.91 -4.45 21.38
CA THR A 413 -41.53 -4.96 21.23
C THR A 413 -40.77 -4.78 22.53
N THR A 414 -39.69 -5.54 22.71
CA THR A 414 -38.91 -5.55 23.95
C THR A 414 -37.42 -5.52 23.65
N THR A 415 -36.60 -5.19 24.64
CA THR A 415 -35.14 -5.26 24.55
C THR A 415 -34.59 -6.32 25.49
N TRP A 416 -33.33 -6.73 25.30
CA TRP A 416 -32.64 -7.59 26.27
C TRP A 416 -32.60 -7.00 27.68
N HIS A 417 -32.51 -5.67 27.80
CA HIS A 417 -32.56 -4.99 29.08
C HIS A 417 -33.92 -5.16 29.76
N ASP A 418 -35.01 -5.07 29.00
CA ASP A 418 -36.37 -5.23 29.49
C ASP A 418 -36.69 -6.68 29.86
N LEU A 419 -36.25 -7.64 29.04
CA LEU A 419 -36.32 -9.06 29.37
C LEU A 419 -35.54 -9.40 30.64
N ALA A 420 -34.33 -8.84 30.81
CA ALA A 420 -33.53 -9.04 32.01
C ALA A 420 -34.17 -8.44 33.28
N ARG A 421 -34.98 -7.37 33.16
CA ARG A 421 -35.74 -6.82 34.29
C ARG A 421 -36.91 -7.72 34.72
N ARG A 422 -37.49 -8.48 33.79
CA ARG A 422 -38.73 -9.25 33.99
C ARG A 422 -38.47 -10.73 34.28
N VAL A 423 -37.47 -11.32 33.61
CA VAL A 423 -37.10 -12.74 33.72
C VAL A 423 -35.88 -12.93 34.65
N GLY A 424 -34.91 -12.03 34.62
CA GLY A 424 -33.77 -12.05 35.55
C GLY A 424 -32.50 -11.34 35.05
N ARG A 425 -31.78 -10.69 35.98
CA ARG A 425 -30.64 -9.81 35.65
C ARG A 425 -29.46 -10.52 34.97
N TYR A 426 -29.35 -11.84 35.12
CA TYR A 426 -28.29 -12.66 34.51
C TYR A 426 -28.31 -12.61 32.97
N LEU A 427 -29.47 -12.33 32.35
CA LEU A 427 -29.59 -12.20 30.89
C LEU A 427 -28.77 -11.02 30.31
N ASN A 428 -28.52 -9.97 31.12
CA ASN A 428 -27.66 -8.85 30.73
C ASN A 428 -26.17 -9.19 30.74
N GLN A 429 -25.77 -10.23 31.48
CA GLN A 429 -24.37 -10.68 31.58
C GLN A 429 -24.02 -11.75 30.54
N LEU A 430 -25.02 -12.29 29.83
CA LEU A 430 -24.80 -13.25 28.77
C LEU A 430 -24.11 -12.60 27.56
N PRO A 431 -23.03 -13.20 27.03
CA PRO A 431 -22.43 -12.76 25.79
C PRO A 431 -23.37 -13.04 24.60
N ASP A 432 -23.23 -12.29 23.50
CA ASP A 432 -24.12 -12.37 22.34
C ASP A 432 -24.29 -13.78 21.73
N PRO A 433 -23.26 -14.66 21.70
CA PRO A 433 -23.44 -16.05 21.28
C PRO A 433 -24.41 -16.84 22.17
N ALA A 434 -24.37 -16.62 23.50
CA ALA A 434 -25.26 -17.27 24.45
C ALA A 434 -26.68 -16.71 24.37
N ARG A 435 -26.84 -15.40 24.12
CA ARG A 435 -28.14 -14.77 23.83
C ARG A 435 -28.77 -15.30 22.55
N ARG A 436 -27.96 -15.48 21.50
CA ARG A 436 -28.38 -16.09 20.24
C ARG A 436 -28.87 -17.53 20.47
N ASP A 437 -28.09 -18.33 21.18
CA ASP A 437 -28.43 -19.74 21.40
C ASP A 437 -29.67 -19.88 22.31
N LEU A 438 -29.86 -18.97 23.26
CA LEU A 438 -31.08 -18.87 24.05
C LEU A 438 -32.31 -18.53 23.21
N LEU A 439 -32.23 -17.58 22.27
CA LEU A 439 -33.34 -17.27 21.35
C LEU A 439 -33.67 -18.44 20.40
N VAL A 440 -32.65 -19.22 19.99
CA VAL A 440 -32.87 -20.44 19.22
C VAL A 440 -33.64 -21.48 20.03
N GLU A 441 -33.35 -21.63 21.32
CA GLU A 441 -34.11 -22.53 22.20
C GLU A 441 -35.53 -22.01 22.50
N VAL A 442 -35.72 -20.70 22.60
CA VAL A 442 -37.05 -20.05 22.77
C VAL A 442 -37.99 -20.33 21.60
N ASP A 443 -37.48 -20.48 20.38
CA ASP A 443 -38.32 -20.72 19.19
C ASP A 443 -38.41 -22.21 18.80
N LYS A 444 -37.78 -23.13 19.56
CA LYS A 444 -37.91 -24.59 19.33
C LYS A 444 -39.07 -25.22 20.12
N PRO A 445 -39.73 -26.27 19.60
CA PRO A 445 -39.63 -26.80 18.24
C PRO A 445 -40.45 -25.93 17.28
N GLY A 446 -39.76 -25.17 16.43
CA GLY A 446 -40.38 -24.31 15.44
C GLY A 446 -41.02 -25.18 14.36
N ARG A 447 -42.35 -25.27 14.35
CA ARG A 447 -43.04 -25.72 13.14
C ARG A 447 -42.79 -24.68 12.04
N PRO A 448 -42.59 -25.08 10.77
CA PRO A 448 -42.25 -24.16 9.68
C PRO A 448 -43.21 -22.96 9.53
N ASP A 449 -44.45 -23.10 9.99
CA ASP A 449 -45.51 -22.08 9.89
C ASP A 449 -45.79 -21.30 11.19
N ALA A 450 -45.06 -21.56 12.29
CA ALA A 450 -45.24 -20.84 13.54
C ALA A 450 -44.48 -19.49 13.53
N PRO A 451 -45.11 -18.38 13.98
CA PRO A 451 -44.44 -17.09 14.06
C PRO A 451 -43.35 -17.12 15.15
N LEU A 452 -42.20 -16.57 14.81
CA LEU A 452 -41.00 -16.56 15.65
C LEU A 452 -41.06 -15.42 16.68
N LEU A 453 -40.89 -15.75 17.95
CA LEU A 453 -40.92 -14.81 19.07
C LEU A 453 -39.62 -14.00 19.17
N CYS A 454 -38.49 -14.51 18.67
CA CYS A 454 -37.22 -13.77 18.69
C CYS A 454 -37.27 -12.42 17.96
N VAL A 455 -38.21 -12.24 17.02
CA VAL A 455 -38.40 -11.03 16.20
C VAL A 455 -38.98 -9.84 16.99
N LEU A 456 -39.45 -10.11 18.22
CA LEU A 456 -39.94 -9.10 19.17
C LEU A 456 -38.82 -8.46 20.00
N VAL A 457 -37.59 -8.98 19.91
CA VAL A 457 -36.43 -8.47 20.64
C VAL A 457 -35.60 -7.54 19.76
N HIS A 458 -35.40 -6.30 20.21
CA HIS A 458 -34.65 -5.27 19.50
C HIS A 458 -33.37 -4.85 20.23
N ALA A 459 -32.46 -4.28 19.45
CA ALA A 459 -31.37 -3.49 20.00
C ALA A 459 -31.93 -2.20 20.63
N PRO A 460 -31.23 -1.58 21.60
CA PRO A 460 -31.66 -0.30 22.21
C PRO A 460 -31.89 0.84 21.20
N SER A 461 -31.30 0.73 20.01
CA SER A 461 -31.48 1.65 18.88
C SER A 461 -32.80 1.46 18.11
N GLY A 462 -33.66 0.53 18.52
CA GLY A 462 -34.93 0.20 17.85
C GLY A 462 -34.77 -0.62 16.57
N ARG A 463 -33.56 -1.10 16.27
CA ARG A 463 -33.25 -1.95 15.11
C ARG A 463 -33.27 -3.43 15.49
N ASP A 464 -33.47 -4.29 14.48
CA ASP A 464 -33.36 -5.75 14.63
C ASP A 464 -31.97 -6.13 15.19
N LEU A 465 -31.89 -7.25 15.90
CA LEU A 465 -30.63 -7.70 16.50
C LEU A 465 -29.57 -8.01 15.41
N PRO A 466 -28.31 -7.61 15.61
CA PRO A 466 -27.25 -7.80 14.61
C PRO A 466 -26.96 -9.27 14.30
N TYR A 467 -27.30 -10.18 15.22
CA TYR A 467 -27.19 -11.63 15.05
C TYR A 467 -28.52 -12.33 14.73
N LEU A 468 -29.60 -11.58 14.43
CA LEU A 468 -30.90 -12.16 14.09
C LEU A 468 -30.79 -13.13 12.90
N GLY A 469 -30.05 -12.77 11.84
CA GLY A 469 -29.82 -13.66 10.70
C GLY A 469 -29.17 -14.99 11.08
N ALA A 470 -28.29 -15.00 12.09
CA ALA A 470 -27.68 -16.22 12.61
C ALA A 470 -28.63 -17.07 13.47
N VAL A 471 -29.58 -16.44 14.18
CA VAL A 471 -30.69 -17.14 14.87
C VAL A 471 -31.56 -17.86 13.84
N LEU A 472 -31.94 -17.18 12.75
CA LEU A 472 -32.77 -17.74 11.68
C LEU A 472 -32.11 -18.91 10.97
N GLN A 473 -30.82 -18.79 10.65
CA GLN A 473 -30.04 -19.87 10.05
C GLN A 473 -30.00 -21.12 10.93
N LYS A 474 -29.85 -20.95 12.26
CA LYS A 474 -29.88 -22.05 13.24
C LYS A 474 -31.26 -22.68 13.42
N LEU A 475 -32.32 -21.91 13.19
CA LEU A 475 -33.71 -22.39 13.19
C LEU A 475 -34.13 -23.01 11.85
N GLY A 476 -33.25 -23.02 10.84
CA GLY A 476 -33.56 -23.52 9.49
C GLY A 476 -34.48 -22.60 8.68
N ALA A 477 -34.70 -21.35 9.13
CA ALA A 477 -35.50 -20.36 8.43
C ALA A 477 -34.68 -19.65 7.34
N ARG A 478 -35.28 -19.44 6.16
CA ARG A 478 -34.63 -18.79 5.02
C ARG A 478 -34.52 -17.28 5.28
N ALA A 479 -33.39 -16.82 5.81
CA ALA A 479 -33.15 -15.41 6.07
C ALA A 479 -32.90 -14.64 4.74
N PRO A 480 -33.52 -13.47 4.53
CA PRO A 480 -33.24 -12.63 3.36
C PRO A 480 -31.77 -12.14 3.36
N GLY A 481 -31.12 -12.19 2.19
CA GLY A 481 -29.69 -11.86 2.05
C GLY A 481 -29.34 -10.37 2.12
N SER A 482 -30.33 -9.47 2.14
CA SER A 482 -30.14 -8.02 2.24
C SER A 482 -30.70 -7.46 3.55
N GLY A 483 -30.05 -6.43 4.10
CA GLY A 483 -30.49 -5.80 5.35
C GLY A 483 -31.87 -5.13 5.25
N ALA A 484 -32.30 -4.71 4.05
CA ALA A 484 -33.66 -4.22 3.81
C ALA A 484 -34.69 -5.35 3.73
N GLY A 485 -34.33 -6.47 3.08
CA GLY A 485 -35.17 -7.66 3.03
C GLY A 485 -35.39 -8.25 4.42
N LEU A 486 -34.36 -8.28 5.26
CA LEU A 486 -34.48 -8.75 6.64
C LEU A 486 -35.46 -7.90 7.46
N ARG A 487 -35.46 -6.57 7.29
CA ARG A 487 -36.40 -5.69 8.01
C ARG A 487 -37.86 -5.90 7.59
N SER A 488 -38.13 -6.04 6.29
CA SER A 488 -39.47 -6.32 5.79
C SER A 488 -39.97 -7.66 6.32
N TRP A 489 -39.12 -8.70 6.21
CA TRP A 489 -39.43 -10.04 6.69
C TRP A 489 -39.65 -10.09 8.21
N SER A 490 -38.82 -9.38 8.99
CA SER A 490 -39.00 -9.22 10.44
C SER A 490 -40.32 -8.51 10.76
N GLY A 491 -40.74 -7.53 9.95
CA GLY A 491 -42.04 -6.87 10.08
C GLY A 491 -43.21 -7.86 9.90
N ASP A 492 -43.19 -8.63 8.83
CA ASP A 492 -44.25 -9.60 8.50
C ASP A 492 -44.34 -10.72 9.56
N MET A 493 -43.20 -11.25 10.01
CA MET A 493 -43.18 -12.27 11.06
C MET A 493 -43.66 -11.74 12.41
N ARG A 494 -43.44 -10.45 12.69
CA ARG A 494 -43.93 -9.77 13.90
C ARG A 494 -45.44 -9.64 13.89
N GLU A 495 -46.04 -9.26 12.76
CA GLU A 495 -47.49 -9.17 12.65
C GLU A 495 -48.15 -10.55 12.84
N ARG A 496 -47.57 -11.61 12.27
CA ARG A 496 -48.02 -12.99 12.49
C ARG A 496 -47.89 -13.44 13.94
N ALA A 497 -46.87 -12.98 14.67
CA ALA A 497 -46.72 -13.23 16.10
C ALA A 497 -47.83 -12.52 16.89
N TYR A 498 -48.12 -11.26 16.57
CA TYR A 498 -49.22 -10.51 17.19
C TYR A 498 -50.58 -11.16 16.95
N GLU A 499 -50.88 -11.57 15.72
CA GLU A 499 -52.14 -12.22 15.37
C GLU A 499 -52.35 -13.55 16.11
N LYS A 500 -51.27 -14.29 16.36
CA LYS A 500 -51.35 -15.61 17.02
C LYS A 500 -51.53 -15.50 18.53
N TYR A 501 -50.85 -14.57 19.19
CA TYR A 501 -50.81 -14.47 20.65
C TYR A 501 -51.73 -13.39 21.23
N CYS A 502 -52.40 -12.59 20.38
CA CYS A 502 -53.44 -11.66 20.83
C CYS A 502 -54.77 -12.41 21.11
N PRO A 503 -55.46 -12.16 22.25
CA PRO A 503 -56.75 -12.79 22.52
C PRO A 503 -57.83 -12.34 21.52
N ARG A 504 -58.49 -13.27 20.85
CA ARG A 504 -59.72 -13.00 20.08
C ARG A 504 -60.84 -12.60 21.04
N GLY A 505 -60.92 -11.31 21.37
CA GLY A 505 -61.89 -10.81 22.33
C GLY A 505 -61.68 -9.37 22.75
N VAL A 506 -61.25 -8.48 21.86
CA VAL A 506 -61.46 -7.04 22.02
C VAL A 506 -61.90 -6.49 20.68
N SER A 507 -63.21 -6.28 20.57
CA SER A 507 -63.85 -5.63 19.44
C SER A 507 -63.26 -4.24 19.22
N GLN A 508 -63.15 -3.91 17.93
CA GLN A 508 -62.97 -2.58 17.38
C GLN A 508 -63.91 -1.55 18.03
N SER A 509 -63.34 -0.44 18.47
CA SER A 509 -63.96 0.85 18.73
C SER A 509 -62.77 1.78 18.98
N SER A 510 -62.39 2.73 18.13
CA SER A 510 -63.23 3.77 17.58
C SER A 510 -62.61 4.38 16.32
N SER A 511 -63.35 4.36 15.21
CA SER A 511 -63.36 5.52 14.30
C SER A 511 -64.49 6.45 14.74
N PRO A 512 -64.34 7.78 14.68
CA PRO A 512 -65.49 8.67 14.50
C PRO A 512 -65.95 8.61 13.04
N ARG A 513 -67.26 8.73 12.89
CA ARG A 513 -68.08 8.46 11.70
C ARG A 513 -68.45 9.76 10.99
N GLN A 514 -68.92 9.62 9.75
CA GLN A 514 -69.82 10.49 8.95
C GLN A 514 -69.16 11.36 7.87
N THR A 515 -69.65 11.49 6.63
CA THR A 515 -70.83 10.94 5.90
C THR A 515 -70.81 11.40 4.43
N VAL A 516 -71.38 10.57 3.53
CA VAL A 516 -72.19 10.90 2.31
C VAL A 516 -71.45 11.54 1.11
N GLY A 517 -71.31 10.81 0.01
CA GLY A 517 -72.15 10.89 -1.22
C GLY A 517 -71.20 11.35 -2.34
N GLU A 518 -71.13 10.85 -3.57
CA GLU A 518 -72.14 10.49 -4.56
C GLU A 518 -71.32 9.93 -5.76
N ALA A 519 -71.85 8.94 -6.49
CA ALA A 519 -71.47 8.65 -7.89
C ALA A 519 -72.58 9.25 -8.77
N PRO A 520 -72.38 9.66 -10.04
CA PRO A 520 -71.93 8.78 -11.15
C PRO A 520 -71.00 9.56 -12.13
N ASP A 521 -70.51 9.16 -13.31
CA ASP A 521 -71.09 8.38 -14.40
C ASP A 521 -70.05 8.24 -15.55
N ALA A 522 -70.40 7.44 -16.57
CA ALA A 522 -69.88 7.40 -17.95
C ALA A 522 -68.80 6.36 -18.34
N ARG A 523 -69.34 5.28 -18.93
CA ARG A 523 -68.79 4.30 -19.89
C ARG A 523 -68.54 4.95 -21.29
N PRO A 524 -68.25 4.21 -22.39
CA PRO A 524 -67.24 3.17 -22.68
C PRO A 524 -66.56 3.36 -24.08
N ASP A 525 -65.90 2.31 -24.59
CA ASP A 525 -65.62 1.99 -26.02
C ASP A 525 -64.36 2.64 -26.66
N SER A 526 -63.52 1.99 -27.47
CA SER A 526 -63.40 0.63 -28.00
C SER A 526 -62.06 0.49 -28.77
N GLU A 527 -61.51 -0.73 -28.80
CA GLU A 527 -60.74 -1.42 -29.88
C GLU A 527 -59.50 -0.70 -30.51
N VAL A 528 -58.33 -1.34 -30.72
CA VAL A 528 -58.08 -2.42 -31.70
C VAL A 528 -56.72 -3.10 -31.43
N SER A 529 -56.70 -4.42 -31.62
CA SER A 529 -55.56 -5.36 -31.63
C SER A 529 -54.41 -5.03 -32.58
N GLY A 530 -53.17 -5.45 -32.22
CA GLY A 530 -52.12 -5.66 -33.22
C GLY A 530 -50.68 -5.91 -32.73
N VAL A 531 -50.35 -7.20 -32.49
CA VAL A 531 -49.05 -7.87 -32.75
C VAL A 531 -47.80 -7.54 -31.90
N SER A 532 -47.49 -8.52 -31.02
CA SER A 532 -46.19 -9.17 -30.72
C SER A 532 -44.85 -8.44 -30.93
N GLY A 533 -44.04 -8.38 -29.86
CA GLY A 533 -42.58 -8.29 -29.94
C GLY A 533 -41.85 -7.81 -28.68
N ALA A 534 -41.12 -8.74 -28.04
CA ALA A 534 -40.06 -8.53 -27.05
C ALA A 534 -40.43 -8.14 -25.60
N ALA A 535 -40.32 -9.13 -24.72
CA ALA A 535 -40.28 -8.98 -23.27
C ALA A 535 -38.94 -8.38 -22.82
N SER A 536 -38.98 -7.21 -22.18
CA SER A 536 -37.91 -6.72 -21.31
C SER A 536 -38.35 -6.90 -19.86
N VAL A 537 -37.63 -7.76 -19.15
CA VAL A 537 -37.76 -7.97 -17.70
C VAL A 537 -37.25 -6.73 -16.99
N SER A 538 -38.11 -6.07 -16.22
CA SER A 538 -37.76 -4.95 -15.35
C SER A 538 -37.01 -5.46 -14.11
N GLU A 539 -35.72 -5.14 -14.00
CA GLU A 539 -34.91 -5.32 -12.80
C GLU A 539 -35.27 -4.29 -11.70
N PRO A 540 -35.01 -4.57 -10.40
CA PRO A 540 -35.40 -3.69 -9.30
C PRO A 540 -34.48 -2.46 -9.22
N GLU A 541 -35.02 -1.28 -9.48
CA GLU A 541 -34.29 -0.03 -9.71
C GLU A 541 -33.57 0.59 -8.49
N SER A 542 -33.60 -0.01 -7.29
CA SER A 542 -33.17 0.72 -6.07
C SER A 542 -31.68 0.63 -5.72
N GLU A 543 -30.94 -0.41 -6.13
CA GLU A 543 -29.50 -0.54 -5.81
C GLU A 543 -28.58 0.08 -6.88
N ALA A 544 -28.91 -0.05 -8.16
CA ALA A 544 -28.14 0.56 -9.27
C ALA A 544 -28.18 2.09 -9.25
N SER A 545 -29.27 2.68 -8.74
CA SER A 545 -29.44 4.14 -8.65
C SER A 545 -28.41 4.81 -7.72
N SER A 546 -27.83 4.09 -6.74
CA SER A 546 -26.80 4.65 -5.84
C SER A 546 -25.41 4.73 -6.49
N SER A 547 -25.07 3.77 -7.35
CA SER A 547 -23.75 3.65 -8.01
C SER A 547 -23.40 4.85 -8.89
N TYR A 548 -24.39 5.40 -9.61
CA TYR A 548 -24.18 6.51 -10.56
C TYR A 548 -24.35 7.90 -9.95
N LYS A 549 -24.97 8.02 -8.75
CA LYS A 549 -25.19 9.31 -8.08
C LYS A 549 -23.89 9.97 -7.62
N ARG A 550 -22.93 9.20 -7.09
CA ARG A 550 -21.65 9.73 -6.62
C ARG A 550 -20.74 10.20 -7.76
N PRO A 551 -20.56 9.43 -8.86
CA PRO A 551 -19.90 9.93 -10.07
C PRO A 551 -20.58 11.17 -10.68
N ALA A 552 -21.92 11.20 -10.73
CA ALA A 552 -22.64 12.32 -11.32
C ALA A 552 -22.49 13.61 -10.50
N ALA A 553 -22.47 13.52 -9.17
CA ALA A 553 -22.17 14.65 -8.30
C ALA A 553 -20.74 15.20 -8.50
N LEU A 554 -19.75 14.32 -8.67
CA LEU A 554 -18.36 14.71 -8.94
C LEU A 554 -18.21 15.38 -10.31
N LEU A 555 -18.89 14.86 -11.34
CA LEU A 555 -18.88 15.45 -12.68
C LEU A 555 -19.58 16.82 -12.70
N ALA A 556 -20.71 16.97 -11.99
CA ALA A 556 -21.40 18.25 -11.85
C ALA A 556 -20.50 19.30 -11.18
N GLU A 557 -19.73 18.93 -10.15
CA GLU A 557 -18.81 19.86 -9.52
C GLU A 557 -17.64 20.24 -10.42
N ARG A 558 -17.14 19.29 -11.22
CA ARG A 558 -16.10 19.55 -12.22
C ARG A 558 -16.59 20.53 -13.29
N LEU A 559 -17.82 20.38 -13.79
CA LEU A 559 -18.43 21.32 -14.75
C LEU A 559 -18.60 22.71 -14.15
N ARG A 560 -19.05 22.83 -12.89
CA ARG A 560 -19.12 24.14 -12.19
C ARG A 560 -17.75 24.80 -12.04
N MET A 561 -16.72 24.02 -11.75
CA MET A 561 -15.35 24.52 -11.68
C MET A 561 -14.89 25.07 -13.03
N ARG A 562 -15.13 24.32 -14.11
CA ARG A 562 -14.75 24.75 -15.47
C ARG A 562 -15.50 25.99 -15.94
N LEU A 563 -16.78 26.14 -15.59
CA LEU A 563 -17.53 27.38 -15.84
C LEU A 563 -16.92 28.59 -15.12
N ARG A 564 -16.38 28.41 -13.90
CA ARG A 564 -15.62 29.46 -13.21
C ARG A 564 -14.33 29.80 -13.96
N ASP A 565 -13.57 28.79 -14.38
CA ASP A 565 -12.33 28.98 -15.14
C ASP A 565 -12.59 29.74 -16.47
N ALA A 566 -13.66 29.41 -17.20
CA ALA A 566 -14.06 30.12 -18.42
C ALA A 566 -14.50 31.57 -18.15
N ALA A 567 -15.22 31.83 -17.05
CA ALA A 567 -15.60 33.19 -16.68
C ALA A 567 -14.37 34.07 -16.39
N ASP A 568 -13.31 33.49 -15.82
CA ASP A 568 -12.04 34.19 -15.60
C ASP A 568 -11.27 34.44 -16.91
N VAL A 569 -11.40 33.55 -17.90
CA VAL A 569 -10.85 33.73 -19.25
C VAL A 569 -11.61 34.82 -20.02
N SER A 570 -12.94 34.84 -19.96
CA SER A 570 -13.79 35.84 -20.65
C SER A 570 -13.73 37.24 -20.03
N ARG A 571 -13.26 37.39 -18.78
CA ARG A 571 -13.02 38.70 -18.14
C ARG A 571 -11.80 39.44 -18.69
N LYS A 572 -10.91 38.77 -19.44
CA LYS A 572 -9.84 39.44 -20.18
C LYS A 572 -10.41 40.03 -21.46
N PRO A 573 -10.16 41.32 -21.76
CA PRO A 573 -10.67 41.95 -22.97
C PRO A 573 -9.92 41.40 -24.18
N ALA A 574 -10.47 40.35 -24.81
CA ALA A 574 -10.07 39.90 -26.14
C ALA A 574 -10.99 40.55 -27.19
N GLU A 575 -10.43 40.92 -28.34
CA GLU A 575 -11.11 41.71 -29.39
C GLU A 575 -12.27 40.96 -30.10
N SER A 576 -12.57 39.71 -29.75
CA SER A 576 -13.79 39.01 -30.17
C SER A 576 -14.07 37.81 -29.25
N PRO A 577 -15.31 37.56 -28.80
CA PRO A 577 -15.66 36.37 -28.02
C PRO A 577 -15.47 35.10 -28.86
N ASP A 578 -14.79 34.10 -28.29
CA ASP A 578 -14.63 32.79 -28.92
C ASP A 578 -15.99 32.07 -28.94
N ALA A 579 -16.67 32.10 -30.09
CA ALA A 579 -18.01 31.55 -30.28
C ALA A 579 -18.10 30.04 -29.93
N ASP A 580 -16.99 29.31 -30.06
CA ASP A 580 -16.93 27.89 -29.69
C ASP A 580 -16.91 27.73 -28.15
N LEU A 581 -16.25 28.65 -27.42
CA LEU A 581 -16.23 28.66 -25.96
C LEU A 581 -17.61 29.06 -25.40
N GLU A 582 -18.28 30.05 -25.99
CA GLU A 582 -19.64 30.44 -25.60
C GLU A 582 -20.64 29.28 -25.79
N LEU A 583 -20.55 28.57 -26.92
CA LEU A 583 -21.41 27.41 -27.19
C LEU A 583 -21.21 26.29 -26.15
N VAL A 584 -19.95 26.01 -25.78
CA VAL A 584 -19.63 24.96 -24.79
C VAL A 584 -19.98 25.39 -23.36
N VAL A 585 -19.88 26.68 -23.04
CA VAL A 585 -20.41 27.26 -21.79
C VAL A 585 -21.92 27.05 -21.70
N GLN A 586 -22.66 27.41 -22.76
CA GLN A 586 -24.11 27.23 -22.82
C GLN A 586 -24.53 25.74 -22.70
N GLN A 587 -23.80 24.84 -23.37
CA GLN A 587 -24.00 23.40 -23.27
C GLN A 587 -23.75 22.88 -21.84
N ALA A 588 -22.70 23.36 -21.16
CA ALA A 588 -22.39 22.96 -19.80
C ALA A 588 -23.43 23.47 -18.79
N GLU A 589 -23.95 24.69 -18.96
CA GLU A 589 -25.02 25.25 -18.12
C GLU A 589 -26.33 24.49 -18.30
N SER A 590 -26.76 24.26 -19.55
CA SER A 590 -27.95 23.44 -19.83
C SER A 590 -27.81 22.01 -19.32
N HIS A 591 -26.60 21.44 -19.38
CA HIS A 591 -26.33 20.10 -18.83
C HIS A 591 -26.41 20.09 -17.30
N LEU A 592 -25.94 21.13 -16.61
CA LEU A 592 -26.07 21.26 -15.16
C LEU A 592 -27.51 21.49 -14.70
N GLU A 593 -28.35 22.15 -15.49
CA GLU A 593 -29.79 22.29 -15.22
C GLU A 593 -30.51 20.94 -15.31
N ALA A 594 -30.14 20.11 -16.29
CA ALA A 594 -30.67 18.76 -16.47
C ALA A 594 -30.19 17.75 -15.39
N TYR A 595 -29.21 18.11 -14.55
CA TYR A 595 -28.68 17.21 -13.52
C TYR A 595 -29.74 16.78 -12.50
N LYS A 596 -30.61 17.72 -12.06
CA LYS A 596 -31.62 17.44 -11.05
C LYS A 596 -32.71 16.50 -11.56
N SER A 597 -33.11 16.63 -12.82
CA SER A 597 -34.06 15.72 -13.47
C SER A 597 -33.43 14.36 -13.78
N ALA A 598 -32.17 14.32 -14.23
CA ALA A 598 -31.44 13.08 -14.46
C ALA A 598 -31.25 12.25 -13.18
N CYS A 599 -31.13 12.88 -12.01
CA CYS A 599 -31.03 12.17 -10.72
C CYS A 599 -32.31 11.39 -10.33
N LEU A 600 -33.43 11.62 -11.02
CA LEU A 600 -34.71 10.95 -10.76
C LEU A 600 -34.82 9.57 -11.43
N SER A 601 -33.98 9.28 -12.44
CA SER A 601 -34.01 8.03 -13.22
C SER A 601 -32.60 7.51 -13.46
N THR A 602 -32.36 6.22 -13.21
CA THR A 602 -31.02 5.62 -13.37
C THR A 602 -30.56 5.61 -14.84
N GLY A 603 -31.49 5.47 -15.79
CA GLY A 603 -31.20 5.52 -17.23
C GLY A 603 -30.78 6.91 -17.68
N ASP A 604 -31.51 7.94 -17.24
CA ASP A 604 -31.21 9.33 -17.56
C ASP A 604 -29.92 9.79 -16.89
N LEU A 605 -29.63 9.32 -15.68
CA LEU A 605 -28.37 9.61 -14.99
C LEU A 605 -27.14 9.03 -15.70
N ARG A 606 -27.27 7.83 -16.28
CA ARG A 606 -26.21 7.21 -17.07
C ARG A 606 -25.98 7.95 -18.40
N ALA A 607 -27.05 8.33 -19.09
CA ALA A 607 -26.96 9.14 -20.30
C ALA A 607 -26.35 10.53 -20.00
N TRP A 608 -26.77 11.14 -18.90
CA TRP A 608 -26.26 12.42 -18.41
C TRP A 608 -24.76 12.37 -18.11
N LEU A 609 -24.27 11.30 -17.48
CA LEU A 609 -22.85 11.08 -17.22
C LEU A 609 -22.03 11.01 -18.51
N SER A 610 -22.46 10.20 -19.48
CA SER A 610 -21.75 10.03 -20.76
C SER A 610 -21.64 11.34 -21.55
N THR A 611 -22.71 12.13 -21.57
CA THR A 611 -22.71 13.44 -22.24
C THR A 611 -21.83 14.44 -21.48
N GLY A 612 -21.86 14.42 -20.14
CA GLY A 612 -21.08 15.34 -19.31
C GLY A 612 -19.57 15.15 -19.43
N ASP A 613 -19.08 13.91 -19.53
CA ASP A 613 -17.64 13.64 -19.75
C ASP A 613 -17.18 14.22 -21.10
N SER A 614 -18.01 14.13 -22.14
CA SER A 614 -17.72 14.69 -23.47
C SER A 614 -17.68 16.22 -23.44
N ILE A 615 -18.58 16.87 -22.67
CA ILE A 615 -18.58 18.32 -22.47
C ILE A 615 -17.31 18.75 -21.74
N VAL A 616 -16.89 18.06 -20.67
CA VAL A 616 -15.66 18.40 -19.92
C VAL A 616 -14.42 18.34 -20.81
N VAL A 617 -14.27 17.31 -21.64
CA VAL A 617 -13.13 17.16 -22.55
C VAL A 617 -13.07 18.31 -23.57
N ASN A 618 -14.23 18.70 -24.13
CA ASN A 618 -14.31 19.84 -25.03
C ASN A 618 -13.99 21.16 -24.31
N PHE A 619 -14.47 21.32 -23.08
CA PHE A 619 -14.20 22.48 -22.22
C PHE A 619 -12.71 22.64 -21.93
N GLU A 620 -12.02 21.56 -21.55
CA GLU A 620 -10.59 21.56 -21.25
C GLU A 620 -9.74 21.88 -22.48
N ARG A 621 -10.14 21.36 -23.64
CA ARG A 621 -9.48 21.67 -24.92
C ARG A 621 -9.59 23.15 -25.28
N LEU A 622 -10.79 23.74 -25.13
CA LEU A 622 -11.03 25.15 -25.47
C LEU A 622 -10.39 26.12 -24.47
N ILE A 623 -10.46 25.85 -23.16
CA ILE A 623 -9.71 26.62 -22.15
C ILE A 623 -8.21 26.59 -22.46
N SER A 624 -7.65 25.41 -22.73
CA SER A 624 -6.22 25.26 -23.02
C SER A 624 -5.81 26.01 -24.28
N ARG A 625 -6.68 26.03 -25.30
CA ARG A 625 -6.49 26.83 -26.51
C ARG A 625 -6.55 28.33 -26.25
N ALA A 626 -7.48 28.80 -25.42
CA ALA A 626 -7.56 30.22 -25.04
C ALA A 626 -6.33 30.69 -24.24
N PHE A 627 -5.78 29.80 -23.38
CA PHE A 627 -4.52 30.05 -22.69
C PHE A 627 -3.31 30.06 -23.65
N ALA A 628 -3.28 29.17 -24.65
CA ALA A 628 -2.23 29.15 -25.67
C ALA A 628 -2.31 30.37 -26.61
N ALA A 629 -3.51 30.77 -27.03
CA ALA A 629 -3.73 31.96 -27.87
C ALA A 629 -3.35 33.26 -27.12
N SER A 630 -3.56 33.31 -25.80
CA SER A 630 -3.05 34.40 -24.94
C SER A 630 -1.52 34.45 -24.87
N GLN A 631 -0.81 33.38 -25.27
CA GLN A 631 0.65 33.31 -25.31
C GLN A 631 1.24 33.48 -26.73
N GLU A 632 0.42 33.40 -27.79
CA GLU A 632 0.86 33.39 -29.20
C GLU A 632 0.46 34.62 -30.02
N ALA A 633 -0.20 35.64 -29.46
CA ALA A 633 -0.49 36.87 -30.21
C ALA A 633 0.83 37.58 -30.67
N PRO A 634 0.92 38.01 -31.94
CA PRO A 634 2.14 38.58 -32.51
C PRO A 634 2.33 40.02 -32.03
N ASN A 635 3.49 40.33 -31.44
CA ASN A 635 3.86 41.70 -31.08
C ASN A 635 3.97 42.59 -32.35
N PRO A 636 3.19 43.68 -32.47
CA PRO A 636 3.51 44.78 -33.38
C PRO A 636 4.64 45.64 -32.78
N PRO A 637 5.30 46.51 -33.56
CA PRO A 637 6.56 47.11 -33.17
C PRO A 637 6.37 48.06 -31.99
N THR A 638 7.25 47.92 -31.01
CA THR A 638 7.30 48.71 -29.77
C THR A 638 7.08 50.21 -30.00
N PRO A 639 6.37 50.86 -29.08
CA PRO A 639 7.12 51.71 -28.16
C PRO A 639 6.75 51.48 -26.69
N SER A 640 7.80 51.40 -25.86
CA SER A 640 7.80 51.71 -24.43
C SER A 640 6.89 50.91 -23.48
N GLY A 641 7.16 49.60 -23.33
CA GLY A 641 6.73 48.78 -22.17
C GLY A 641 7.87 48.46 -21.18
N ALA A 642 9.13 48.75 -21.54
CA ALA A 642 10.27 48.45 -20.67
C ALA A 642 10.32 49.33 -19.41
N ALA A 643 9.70 50.52 -19.42
CA ALA A 643 9.75 51.43 -18.30
C ALA A 643 8.91 50.98 -17.09
N THR A 644 7.76 50.33 -17.30
CA THR A 644 6.85 49.91 -16.21
C THR A 644 7.27 48.58 -15.56
N ALA A 645 7.73 47.59 -16.33
CA ALA A 645 8.25 46.34 -15.76
C ALA A 645 9.62 46.53 -15.10
N ALA A 646 10.46 47.44 -15.62
CA ALA A 646 11.71 47.82 -14.95
C ALA A 646 11.41 48.56 -13.64
N THR A 647 10.42 49.45 -13.59
CA THR A 647 10.07 50.17 -12.35
C THR A 647 9.44 49.28 -11.28
N GLU A 648 8.65 48.27 -11.65
CA GLU A 648 8.11 47.30 -10.68
C GLU A 648 9.19 46.37 -10.11
N GLN A 649 10.13 45.90 -10.95
CA GLN A 649 11.25 45.09 -10.50
C GLN A 649 12.27 45.91 -9.69
N GLU A 650 12.54 47.16 -10.10
CA GLU A 650 13.38 48.10 -9.34
C GLU A 650 12.74 48.45 -7.98
N ALA A 651 11.41 48.59 -7.91
CA ALA A 651 10.71 48.80 -6.64
C ALA A 651 10.78 47.57 -5.72
N ALA A 652 10.64 46.36 -6.27
CA ALA A 652 10.76 45.11 -5.51
C ALA A 652 12.20 44.87 -5.02
N ASP A 653 13.20 45.16 -5.85
CA ASP A 653 14.62 45.06 -5.50
C ASP A 653 15.00 46.12 -4.44
N ALA A 654 14.44 47.33 -4.52
CA ALA A 654 14.61 48.39 -3.52
C ALA A 654 13.98 48.02 -2.17
N GLU A 655 12.80 47.41 -2.16
CA GLU A 655 12.15 46.92 -0.94
C GLU A 655 12.95 45.78 -0.29
N ALA A 656 13.44 44.83 -1.10
CA ALA A 656 14.29 43.75 -0.62
C ALA A 656 15.61 44.26 -0.03
N LEU A 657 16.22 45.30 -0.65
CA LEU A 657 17.41 45.96 -0.12
C LEU A 657 17.15 46.66 1.21
N ALA A 658 16.02 47.36 1.37
CA ALA A 658 15.66 48.05 2.61
C ALA A 658 15.43 47.06 3.78
N GLN A 659 14.73 45.95 3.51
CA GLN A 659 14.54 44.87 4.48
C GLN A 659 15.87 44.23 4.87
N PHE A 660 16.76 44.02 3.90
CA PHE A 660 18.08 43.46 4.15
C PHE A 660 18.95 44.39 5.01
N GLN A 661 18.97 45.69 4.70
CA GLN A 661 19.72 46.70 5.47
C GLN A 661 19.25 46.78 6.93
N THR A 662 17.94 46.71 7.17
CA THR A 662 17.39 46.68 8.55
C THR A 662 17.91 45.48 9.33
N ILE A 663 18.02 44.30 8.69
CA ILE A 663 18.60 43.11 9.33
C ILE A 663 20.11 43.29 9.57
N LEU A 664 20.84 43.96 8.67
CA LEU A 664 22.25 44.26 8.90
C LEU A 664 22.47 45.18 10.10
N ASP A 665 21.61 46.18 10.29
CA ASP A 665 21.68 47.08 11.44
C ASP A 665 21.40 46.34 12.76
N VAL A 666 20.42 45.42 12.75
CA VAL A 666 20.18 44.52 13.90
C VAL A 666 21.38 43.62 14.17
N ILE A 667 22.02 43.08 13.13
CA ILE A 667 23.24 42.28 13.27
C ILE A 667 24.37 43.11 13.87
N ARG A 668 24.59 44.34 13.38
CA ARG A 668 25.66 45.23 13.89
C ARG A 668 25.42 45.64 15.34
N ALA A 669 24.19 45.99 15.70
CA ALA A 669 23.82 46.27 17.08
C ALA A 669 24.08 45.05 17.98
N ALA A 670 23.65 43.85 17.56
CA ALA A 670 23.90 42.62 18.30
C ALA A 670 25.39 42.25 18.38
N GLN A 671 26.21 42.57 17.37
CA GLN A 671 27.67 42.42 17.42
C GLN A 671 28.31 43.38 18.43
N ALA A 672 27.84 44.64 18.49
CA ALA A 672 28.31 45.62 19.47
C ALA A 672 27.97 45.21 20.91
N ASP A 673 26.79 44.60 21.10
CA ASP A 673 26.34 44.08 22.39
C ASP A 673 26.94 42.69 22.74
N GLY A 674 27.75 42.10 21.85
CA GLY A 674 28.34 40.78 22.05
C GLY A 674 27.33 39.62 22.09
N ASN A 675 26.10 39.84 21.62
CA ASN A 675 25.01 38.87 21.70
C ASN A 675 25.06 37.87 20.52
N VAL A 676 25.83 36.81 20.69
CA VAL A 676 26.09 35.79 19.65
C VAL A 676 24.80 35.14 19.12
N ALA A 677 23.82 34.89 19.99
CA ALA A 677 22.55 34.27 19.60
C ALA A 677 21.70 35.18 18.68
N ALA A 678 21.67 36.48 18.99
CA ALA A 678 20.97 37.47 18.17
C ALA A 678 21.67 37.67 16.80
N VAL A 679 23.00 37.65 16.76
CA VAL A 679 23.77 37.72 15.51
C VAL A 679 23.52 36.49 14.62
N GLU A 680 23.47 35.28 15.19
CA GLU A 680 23.14 34.07 14.43
C GLU A 680 21.69 34.07 13.90
N ALA A 681 20.74 34.59 14.68
CA ALA A 681 19.35 34.73 14.24
C ALA A 681 19.23 35.73 13.09
N GLY A 682 19.86 36.90 13.20
CA GLY A 682 19.93 37.90 12.13
C GLY A 682 20.57 37.33 10.86
N ARG A 683 21.69 36.61 10.98
CA ARG A 683 22.35 35.94 9.84
C ARG A 683 21.44 34.93 9.15
N ARG A 684 20.65 34.16 9.90
CA ARG A 684 19.68 33.20 9.34
C ARG A 684 18.55 33.90 8.57
N MET A 685 18.10 35.05 9.05
CA MET A 685 17.08 35.87 8.37
C MET A 685 17.63 36.57 7.12
N ALA A 686 18.89 37.04 7.17
CA ALA A 686 19.57 37.70 6.06
C ALA A 686 19.88 36.76 4.89
N GLY A 687 20.19 35.49 5.17
CA GLY A 687 20.65 34.50 4.16
C GLY A 687 19.70 34.30 2.96
N PRO A 688 18.39 34.05 3.17
CA PRO A 688 17.44 33.89 2.07
C PRO A 688 17.22 35.16 1.25
N LEU A 689 17.20 36.34 1.89
CA LEU A 689 17.06 37.62 1.19
C LEU A 689 18.29 37.91 0.31
N TYR A 690 19.47 37.69 0.88
CA TYR A 690 20.75 37.75 0.17
C TYR A 690 20.79 36.81 -1.04
N ALA A 691 20.42 35.54 -0.88
CA ALA A 691 20.57 34.54 -1.93
C ALA A 691 19.53 34.60 -3.06
N ARG A 692 18.37 35.24 -2.85
CA ARG A 692 17.21 35.10 -3.76
C ARG A 692 16.52 36.40 -4.16
N LYS A 693 16.70 37.50 -3.42
CA LYS A 693 15.90 38.73 -3.62
C LYS A 693 16.71 40.01 -3.81
N LEU A 694 18.04 39.98 -3.66
CA LEU A 694 18.89 41.14 -3.90
C LEU A 694 19.35 41.19 -5.37
N ALA A 695 19.37 42.39 -5.93
CA ALA A 695 19.96 42.65 -7.24
C ALA A 695 21.44 42.27 -7.27
N SER A 696 21.95 41.89 -8.44
CA SER A 696 23.31 41.35 -8.59
C SER A 696 24.40 42.30 -8.09
N ALA A 697 24.23 43.61 -8.29
CA ALA A 697 25.17 44.63 -7.83
C ALA A 697 25.23 44.74 -6.28
N ASP A 698 24.07 44.64 -5.61
CA ASP A 698 24.01 44.69 -4.15
C ASP A 698 24.49 43.38 -3.51
N HIS A 699 24.23 42.24 -4.16
CA HIS A 699 24.75 40.95 -3.73
C HIS A 699 26.29 40.98 -3.67
N GLU A 700 26.96 41.49 -4.71
CA GLU A 700 28.42 41.67 -4.70
C GLU A 700 28.88 42.65 -3.60
N ARG A 701 28.16 43.77 -3.42
CA ARG A 701 28.48 44.78 -2.41
C ARG A 701 28.43 44.25 -0.97
N TYR A 702 27.46 43.41 -0.63
CA TYR A 702 27.28 42.89 0.74
C TYR A 702 27.88 41.49 0.96
N THR A 703 28.44 40.85 -0.08
CA THR A 703 29.19 39.58 0.04
C THR A 703 30.28 39.64 1.12
N PRO A 704 31.12 40.69 1.20
CA PRO A 704 32.17 40.77 2.23
C PRO A 704 31.58 40.83 3.64
N PHE A 705 30.50 41.58 3.83
CA PHE A 705 29.82 41.71 5.13
C PHE A 705 29.23 40.37 5.61
N MET A 706 28.54 39.64 4.73
CA MET A 706 28.00 38.32 5.08
C MET A 706 29.09 37.30 5.41
N ARG A 707 30.29 37.44 4.83
CA ARG A 707 31.46 36.63 5.16
C ARG A 707 32.02 37.00 6.53
N GLU A 708 32.13 38.29 6.82
CA GLU A 708 32.57 38.82 8.11
C GLU A 708 31.65 38.37 9.25
N VAL A 709 30.33 38.50 9.10
CA VAL A 709 29.35 38.04 10.12
C VAL A 709 29.47 36.53 10.35
N LYS A 710 29.68 35.75 9.27
CA LYS A 710 29.90 34.31 9.39
C LYS A 710 31.18 34.00 10.17
N GLU A 711 32.27 34.71 9.88
CA GLU A 711 33.55 34.54 10.56
C GLU A 711 33.49 34.98 12.03
N TRP A 712 32.78 36.07 12.31
CA TRP A 712 32.51 36.54 13.68
C TRP A 712 31.72 35.52 14.49
N CYS A 713 30.67 34.89 13.94
CA CYS A 713 29.97 33.81 14.62
C CYS A 713 30.89 32.62 14.89
N LEU A 714 31.80 32.30 13.96
CA LEU A 714 32.75 31.19 14.11
C LEU A 714 33.81 31.47 15.17
N SER A 715 34.28 32.72 15.29
CA SER A 715 35.28 33.12 16.28
C SER A 715 34.70 33.32 17.69
N HIS A 716 33.38 33.53 17.81
CA HIS A 716 32.67 33.72 19.09
C HIS A 716 31.83 32.50 19.51
N GLN A 717 31.98 31.37 18.82
CA GLN A 717 31.50 30.09 19.34
C GLN A 717 32.36 29.70 20.56
N PRO A 718 31.76 29.40 21.72
CA PRO A 718 32.54 28.92 22.86
C PRO A 718 33.26 27.66 22.45
N THR A 719 34.58 27.61 22.68
CA THR A 719 35.43 26.45 22.42
C THR A 719 34.83 25.23 23.12
N SER A 720 34.10 24.43 22.35
CA SER A 720 33.55 23.16 22.80
C SER A 720 34.73 22.26 23.16
N HIS A 721 34.92 22.02 24.46
CA HIS A 721 35.76 20.94 24.95
C HIS A 721 35.11 19.63 24.46
N VAL A 722 35.51 19.16 23.28
CA VAL A 722 35.01 17.89 22.72
C VAL A 722 35.37 16.78 23.69
N ASP A 723 34.36 16.09 24.22
CA ASP A 723 34.52 14.97 25.13
C ASP A 723 35.57 13.99 24.55
N PRO A 724 36.64 13.64 25.30
CA PRO A 724 37.70 12.76 24.82
C PRO A 724 37.17 11.42 24.31
N CYS A 725 36.06 10.93 24.86
CA CYS A 725 35.41 9.70 24.41
C CYS A 725 34.78 9.88 23.02
N LEU A 726 34.20 11.05 22.73
CA LEU A 726 33.62 11.36 21.42
C LEU A 726 34.70 11.47 20.35
N ARG A 727 35.84 12.08 20.69
CA ARG A 727 37.01 12.16 19.82
C ARG A 727 37.51 10.76 19.45
N ARG A 728 37.67 9.89 20.45
CA ARG A 728 38.14 8.52 20.23
C ARG A 728 37.16 7.67 19.41
N ILE A 729 35.85 7.83 19.61
CA ILE A 729 34.82 7.16 18.79
C ILE A 729 34.94 7.56 17.31
N ARG A 730 35.20 8.84 17.02
CA ARG A 730 35.36 9.33 15.64
C ARG A 730 36.63 8.81 15.00
N GLU A 731 37.73 8.70 15.75
CA GLU A 731 38.97 8.06 15.29
C GLU A 731 38.74 6.61 14.89
N LEU A 732 38.13 5.80 15.77
CA LEU A 732 37.81 4.39 15.48
C LEU A 732 36.89 4.23 14.25
N LEU A 733 35.91 5.13 14.08
CA LEU A 733 35.04 5.13 12.90
C LEU A 733 35.79 5.50 11.61
N ALA A 734 36.79 6.38 11.71
CA ALA A 734 37.64 6.77 10.58
C ALA A 734 38.63 5.66 10.20
N GLU A 735 39.23 4.98 11.18
CA GLU A 735 40.09 3.79 11.00
C GLU A 735 39.33 2.67 10.26
N LEU A 736 38.12 2.35 10.73
CA LEU A 736 37.23 1.40 10.02
C LEU A 736 36.90 1.86 8.59
N GLY A 737 36.85 3.17 8.36
CA GLY A 737 36.59 3.77 7.06
C GLY A 737 37.72 3.58 6.04
N HIS A 738 38.98 3.62 6.48
CA HIS A 738 40.17 3.53 5.63
C HIS A 738 40.47 2.08 5.19
N ASP A 739 40.30 1.10 6.08
CA ASP A 739 40.72 -0.30 5.84
C ASP A 739 39.59 -1.23 5.35
N ARG A 740 38.62 -0.70 4.59
CA ARG A 740 37.37 -1.40 4.18
C ARG A 740 37.56 -2.80 3.56
N LYS A 741 38.70 -3.05 2.88
CA LYS A 741 38.96 -4.29 2.13
C LYS A 741 39.81 -5.32 2.88
N SER A 742 40.55 -4.93 3.92
CA SER A 742 41.51 -5.79 4.66
C SER A 742 41.09 -6.09 6.11
N LEU A 743 40.04 -5.47 6.62
CA LEU A 743 39.55 -5.68 7.99
C LEU A 743 39.04 -7.11 8.22
N SER A 744 39.65 -7.83 9.17
CA SER A 744 39.18 -9.10 9.69
C SER A 744 37.88 -8.93 10.50
N VAL A 745 37.11 -10.01 10.65
CA VAL A 745 35.88 -10.01 11.46
C VAL A 745 36.18 -9.73 12.93
N ASP A 746 37.27 -10.25 13.46
CA ASP A 746 37.67 -10.02 14.86
C ASP A 746 38.12 -8.57 15.12
N SER A 747 38.85 -7.94 14.19
CA SER A 747 39.22 -6.53 14.30
C SER A 747 37.99 -5.61 14.25
N LEU A 748 37.02 -5.92 13.38
CA LEU A 748 35.76 -5.17 13.30
C LEU A 748 34.91 -5.35 14.57
N ARG A 749 34.86 -6.56 15.13
CA ARG A 749 34.18 -6.86 16.41
C ARG A 749 34.84 -6.10 17.57
N GLY A 750 36.17 -6.09 17.62
CA GLY A 750 36.95 -5.36 18.62
C GLY A 750 36.69 -3.86 18.60
N ALA A 751 36.79 -3.22 17.43
CA ALA A 751 36.54 -1.79 17.28
C ALA A 751 35.10 -1.39 17.67
N LEU A 752 34.10 -2.19 17.28
CA LEU A 752 32.70 -1.94 17.66
C LEU A 752 32.44 -2.16 19.17
N HIS A 753 33.18 -3.07 19.80
CA HIS A 753 33.12 -3.27 21.24
C HIS A 753 33.72 -2.07 22.00
N GLU A 754 34.88 -1.57 21.55
CA GLU A 754 35.53 -0.37 22.12
C GLU A 754 34.64 0.87 21.97
N ILE A 755 34.03 1.10 20.81
CA ILE A 755 33.04 2.16 20.60
C ILE A 755 31.86 2.02 21.57
N GLY A 756 31.39 0.78 21.82
CA GLY A 756 30.34 0.51 22.80
C GLY A 756 30.73 0.86 24.23
N GLN A 757 32.00 0.62 24.62
CA GLN A 757 32.52 1.00 25.92
C GLN A 757 32.66 2.52 26.07
N LEU A 758 33.23 3.19 25.06
CA LEU A 758 33.39 4.65 25.03
C LEU A 758 32.03 5.36 25.05
N ARG A 759 31.02 4.82 24.36
CA ARG A 759 29.65 5.36 24.37
C ARG A 759 29.03 5.35 25.78
N ARG A 760 29.34 4.36 26.61
CA ARG A 760 28.85 4.31 28.02
C ARG A 760 29.52 5.34 28.93
N ARG A 761 30.68 5.85 28.53
CA ARG A 761 31.47 6.84 29.28
C ARG A 761 31.21 8.28 28.81
N LEU A 762 30.48 8.46 27.72
CA LEU A 762 30.06 9.78 27.25
C LEU A 762 29.07 10.41 28.24
N SER A 763 29.33 11.66 28.57
CA SER A 763 28.42 12.47 29.39
C SER A 763 27.10 12.82 28.66
N ALA A 764 27.11 12.78 27.33
CA ALA A 764 25.96 13.09 26.47
C ALA A 764 25.71 12.00 25.41
N ALA A 765 24.50 12.00 24.83
CA ALA A 765 24.17 11.08 23.74
C ALA A 765 25.07 11.29 22.52
N LEU A 766 25.38 10.21 21.82
CA LEU A 766 26.21 10.25 20.62
C LEU A 766 25.49 11.04 19.50
N PRO A 767 26.17 11.95 18.79
CA PRO A 767 25.56 12.68 17.69
C PRO A 767 24.95 11.75 16.62
N ALA A 768 23.82 12.14 16.03
CA ALA A 768 23.04 11.28 15.13
C ALA A 768 23.85 10.75 13.92
N ALA A 769 24.78 11.55 13.39
CA ALA A 769 25.65 11.14 12.29
C ALA A 769 26.63 10.02 12.70
N ASP A 770 27.19 10.14 13.91
CA ASP A 770 28.11 9.15 14.49
C ASP A 770 27.34 7.87 14.86
N GLU A 771 26.11 8.00 15.37
CA GLU A 771 25.23 6.85 15.67
C GLU A 771 24.82 6.07 14.41
N ALA A 772 24.47 6.78 13.33
CA ALA A 772 24.20 6.15 12.03
C ALA A 772 25.43 5.43 11.47
N ALA A 773 26.64 5.97 11.67
CA ALA A 773 27.88 5.30 11.28
C ALA A 773 28.11 3.99 12.05
N VAL A 774 27.91 3.98 13.37
CA VAL A 774 28.00 2.78 14.21
C VAL A 774 26.98 1.72 13.79
N LYS A 775 25.73 2.11 13.52
CA LYS A 775 24.67 1.18 13.06
C LYS A 775 25.05 0.49 11.74
N ARG A 776 25.60 1.25 10.79
CA ARG A 776 26.08 0.70 9.51
C ARG A 776 27.20 -0.33 9.69
N TRP A 777 28.15 -0.07 10.58
CA TRP A 777 29.25 -1.01 10.85
C TRP A 777 28.79 -2.28 11.57
N ARG A 778 27.83 -2.19 12.50
CA ARG A 778 27.20 -3.39 13.12
C ARG A 778 26.49 -4.27 12.09
N GLY A 779 25.76 -3.66 11.15
CA GLY A 779 25.12 -4.40 10.06
C GLY A 779 26.13 -5.14 9.18
N ARG A 780 27.28 -4.51 8.89
CA ARG A 780 28.36 -5.16 8.13
C ARG A 780 29.00 -6.34 8.87
N LEU A 781 29.23 -6.22 10.18
CA LEU A 781 29.76 -7.32 11.00
C LEU A 781 28.81 -8.52 10.95
N HIS A 782 27.52 -8.29 11.17
CA HIS A 782 26.51 -9.35 11.15
C HIS A 782 26.45 -10.07 9.80
N HIS A 783 26.52 -9.33 8.69
CA HIS A 783 26.55 -9.92 7.36
C HIS A 783 27.79 -10.81 7.14
N ARG A 784 28.99 -10.34 7.53
CA ARG A 784 30.22 -11.12 7.39
C ARG A 784 30.23 -12.39 8.25
N GLU A 785 29.75 -12.30 9.49
CA GLU A 785 29.62 -13.47 10.39
C GLU A 785 28.66 -14.53 9.84
N LEU A 786 27.57 -14.12 9.18
CA LEU A 786 26.67 -15.03 8.48
C LEU A 786 27.38 -15.71 7.29
N THR A 787 28.12 -14.94 6.49
CA THR A 787 28.87 -15.49 5.35
C THR A 787 29.95 -16.49 5.78
N GLU A 788 30.69 -16.22 6.86
CA GLU A 788 31.73 -17.13 7.38
C GLU A 788 31.14 -18.42 7.96
N ARG A 789 29.96 -18.35 8.60
CA ARG A 789 29.23 -19.54 9.07
C ARG A 789 28.74 -20.41 7.91
N HIS A 790 28.26 -19.79 6.83
CA HIS A 790 27.88 -20.52 5.62
C HIS A 790 29.08 -21.17 4.93
N ARG A 791 30.24 -20.50 4.92
CA ARG A 791 31.47 -21.04 4.31
C ARG A 791 32.08 -22.18 5.13
N SER A 792 32.08 -22.08 6.45
CA SER A 792 32.55 -23.13 7.37
C SER A 792 31.62 -24.34 7.41
N GLY A 793 30.32 -24.15 7.09
CA GLY A 793 29.35 -25.23 6.95
C GLY A 793 29.39 -25.97 5.61
N GLN A 794 30.12 -25.46 4.60
CA GLN A 794 30.25 -26.10 3.28
C GLN A 794 31.57 -26.88 3.10
N THR A 795 32.54 -26.75 4.02
CA THR A 795 33.84 -27.43 3.92
C THR A 795 33.94 -28.75 4.71
N ALA A 796 32.83 -29.28 5.24
CA ALA A 796 32.82 -30.51 6.03
C ALA A 796 31.81 -31.54 5.48
N ASP A 797 32.13 -32.14 4.32
CA ASP A 797 31.59 -33.41 3.81
C ASP A 797 32.45 -33.76 2.58
N THR A 798 33.39 -34.71 2.53
CA THR A 798 33.45 -36.18 2.78
C THR A 798 34.95 -36.61 2.62
N PRO A 799 35.48 -37.84 2.91
CA PRO A 799 34.82 -39.15 3.09
C PRO A 799 35.36 -40.11 4.22
N VAL A 800 34.54 -41.13 4.54
CA VAL A 800 34.83 -42.55 4.90
C VAL A 800 35.77 -42.89 6.08
N THR A 801 35.26 -43.58 7.12
CA THR A 801 35.53 -45.00 7.45
C THR A 801 34.81 -45.41 8.76
N ASN A 802 34.26 -46.63 8.78
CA ASN A 802 33.64 -47.33 9.91
C ASN A 802 34.39 -47.23 11.25
N THR A 803 33.66 -47.08 12.36
CA THR A 803 33.74 -47.97 13.53
C THR A 803 32.58 -47.73 14.50
N ASN A 804 31.96 -48.83 14.90
CA ASN A 804 31.02 -48.93 16.01
C ASN A 804 31.58 -48.30 17.29
N ARG A 805 30.87 -47.34 17.88
CA ARG A 805 30.80 -47.23 19.35
C ARG A 805 29.53 -46.51 19.81
N LYS A 806 28.70 -47.28 20.52
CA LYS A 806 27.68 -46.78 21.46
C LYS A 806 28.21 -45.57 22.21
N THR A 807 27.52 -44.45 22.11
CA THR A 807 27.51 -43.45 23.18
C THR A 807 26.12 -42.86 23.27
N GLU A 808 25.58 -42.98 24.47
CA GLU A 808 24.22 -42.65 24.84
C GLU A 808 23.93 -41.14 24.72
N SER A 809 22.68 -40.88 24.30
CA SER A 809 21.82 -39.78 24.72
C SER A 809 22.41 -38.79 25.73
N ARG A 810 22.78 -37.59 25.24
CA ARG A 810 22.61 -36.34 25.99
C ARG A 810 22.71 -35.12 25.08
N ALA A 811 21.60 -34.79 24.43
CA ALA A 811 21.38 -33.46 23.86
C ALA A 811 20.16 -32.88 24.56
N ASP A 812 20.43 -32.11 25.62
CA ASP A 812 19.44 -31.25 26.27
C ASP A 812 18.89 -30.27 25.22
N ALA A 813 17.57 -30.36 25.03
CA ALA A 813 16.78 -29.35 24.36
C ALA A 813 17.00 -28.00 25.08
N ARG A 814 17.32 -26.95 24.31
CA ARG A 814 17.08 -25.58 24.80
C ARG A 814 15.59 -25.29 24.63
N PRO A 815 14.81 -25.11 25.71
CA PRO A 815 13.41 -24.75 25.59
C PRO A 815 13.25 -23.34 25.01
N SER A 816 12.18 -23.13 24.24
CA SER A 816 11.79 -21.82 23.72
C SER A 816 11.45 -20.88 24.87
N ASP A 817 12.03 -19.68 24.84
CA ASP A 817 11.88 -18.61 25.82
C ASP A 817 10.49 -17.92 25.69
N ARG A 818 9.41 -18.67 25.95
CA ARG A 818 8.01 -18.20 25.97
C ARG A 818 7.47 -18.26 27.38
N LEU A 819 6.77 -17.21 27.81
CA LEU A 819 6.17 -17.20 29.15
C LEU A 819 4.94 -18.12 29.23
N THR A 820 4.76 -18.76 30.38
CA THR A 820 3.54 -19.54 30.67
C THR A 820 2.35 -18.61 30.85
N ILE A 821 1.14 -19.09 30.55
CA ILE A 821 -0.12 -18.33 30.67
C ILE A 821 -0.29 -17.79 32.10
N GLU A 822 0.00 -18.62 33.11
CA GLU A 822 -0.04 -18.22 34.53
C GLU A 822 0.90 -17.04 34.84
N THR A 823 2.08 -17.00 34.22
CA THR A 823 3.03 -15.90 34.36
C THR A 823 2.51 -14.64 33.66
N ILE A 824 1.91 -14.78 32.47
CA ILE A 824 1.30 -13.67 31.72
C ILE A 824 0.13 -13.07 32.51
N GLU A 825 -0.73 -13.89 33.11
CA GLU A 825 -1.87 -13.41 33.90
C GLU A 825 -1.44 -12.68 35.17
N LYS A 826 -0.41 -13.18 35.86
CA LYS A 826 0.19 -12.49 37.00
C LYS A 826 0.76 -11.12 36.60
N LEU A 827 1.57 -11.08 35.54
CA LEU A 827 2.16 -9.83 35.03
C LEU A 827 1.09 -8.87 34.52
N ALA A 828 0.00 -9.37 33.93
CA ALA A 828 -1.12 -8.57 33.47
C ALA A 828 -1.86 -7.91 34.64
N GLY A 829 -2.04 -8.61 35.77
CA GLY A 829 -2.61 -8.02 36.98
C GLY A 829 -1.80 -6.83 37.50
N GLU A 830 -0.47 -6.98 37.57
CA GLU A 830 0.46 -5.91 37.98
C GLU A 830 0.47 -4.75 36.96
N ALA A 831 0.55 -5.05 35.67
CA ALA A 831 0.52 -4.05 34.60
C ALA A 831 -0.79 -3.27 34.59
N ARG A 832 -1.93 -3.93 34.85
CA ARG A 832 -3.25 -3.30 34.93
C ARG A 832 -3.31 -2.29 36.08
N GLN A 833 -2.73 -2.60 37.24
CA GLN A 833 -2.65 -1.64 38.35
C GLN A 833 -1.85 -0.39 37.97
N VAL A 834 -0.67 -0.56 37.35
CA VAL A 834 0.16 0.56 36.91
C VAL A 834 -0.58 1.44 35.88
N LEU A 835 -1.30 0.83 34.94
CA LEU A 835 -2.08 1.56 33.93
C LEU A 835 -3.29 2.27 34.54
N ALA A 836 -3.96 1.64 35.50
CA ALA A 836 -5.06 2.24 36.26
C ALA A 836 -4.55 3.46 37.05
N ASP A 837 -3.44 3.34 37.77
CA ASP A 837 -2.87 4.46 38.54
C ASP A 837 -2.41 5.61 37.63
N GLN A 838 -1.82 5.28 36.48
CA GLN A 838 -1.45 6.27 35.47
C GLN A 838 -2.69 7.00 34.90
N SER A 839 -3.79 6.28 34.71
CA SER A 839 -5.05 6.86 34.23
C SER A 839 -5.68 7.82 35.26
N ARG A 840 -5.62 7.49 36.56
CA ARG A 840 -6.11 8.34 37.67
C ARG A 840 -5.26 9.60 37.86
N ALA A 841 -3.94 9.46 37.76
CA ALA A 841 -3.00 10.58 37.92
C ALA A 841 -3.02 11.56 36.73
N GLY A 842 -3.75 11.25 35.65
CA GLY A 842 -3.77 12.06 34.43
C GLY A 842 -2.43 12.07 33.69
N GLY A 843 -1.58 11.06 33.92
CA GLY A 843 -0.20 11.04 33.45
C GLY A 843 -0.04 10.87 31.94
N MET A 844 1.19 11.07 31.46
CA MET A 844 1.56 10.89 30.05
C MET A 844 1.39 9.43 29.57
N LEU A 845 1.29 9.26 28.25
CA LEU A 845 1.33 7.93 27.62
C LEU A 845 2.62 7.20 28.00
N LEU A 846 2.55 5.88 28.16
CA LEU A 846 3.68 5.06 28.59
C LEU A 846 4.23 4.28 27.41
N ALA A 847 5.54 4.31 27.22
CA ALA A 847 6.19 3.29 26.40
C ALA A 847 6.39 2.00 27.21
N TRP A 848 6.65 0.87 26.54
CA TRP A 848 6.97 -0.40 27.20
C TRP A 848 8.12 -0.30 28.22
N ARG A 849 9.08 0.59 27.96
CA ARG A 849 10.17 0.88 28.89
C ARG A 849 9.62 1.47 30.19
N ASP A 850 8.71 2.43 30.11
CA ASP A 850 8.16 3.12 31.28
C ASP A 850 7.27 2.19 32.10
N LEU A 851 6.46 1.35 31.44
CA LEU A 851 5.68 0.30 32.10
C LEU A 851 6.59 -0.64 32.91
N ARG A 852 7.70 -1.11 32.32
CA ARG A 852 8.68 -1.95 33.02
C ARG A 852 9.31 -1.26 34.23
N HIS A 853 9.70 0.01 34.10
CA HIS A 853 10.32 0.74 35.21
C HIS A 853 9.32 0.92 36.37
N ARG A 854 8.05 1.20 36.05
CA ARG A 854 6.98 1.36 37.04
C ARG A 854 6.57 0.05 37.72
N MET A 855 6.71 -1.08 37.02
CA MET A 855 6.57 -2.43 37.60
C MET A 855 7.84 -2.86 38.40
N GLY A 856 8.76 -1.95 38.71
CA GLY A 856 9.95 -2.26 39.52
C GLY A 856 10.91 -3.26 38.88
N GLY A 857 10.87 -3.44 37.56
CA GLY A 857 11.69 -4.42 36.84
C GLY A 857 11.13 -5.84 36.80
N ALA A 858 9.93 -6.09 37.36
CA ALA A 858 9.28 -7.41 37.33
C ALA A 858 8.88 -7.87 35.91
N LEU A 859 8.72 -6.93 34.97
CA LEU A 859 8.37 -7.21 33.58
C LEU A 859 9.63 -7.52 32.74
N PRO A 860 9.83 -8.78 32.27
CA PRO A 860 10.99 -9.13 31.45
C PRO A 860 10.93 -8.51 30.04
N HIS A 861 11.95 -8.75 29.23
CA HIS A 861 11.88 -8.47 27.80
C HIS A 861 10.96 -9.50 27.12
N LEU A 862 9.71 -9.09 26.93
CA LEU A 862 8.67 -9.92 26.31
C LEU A 862 8.85 -10.00 24.79
N HIS A 863 8.64 -11.19 24.25
CA HIS A 863 8.40 -11.39 22.82
C HIS A 863 7.14 -10.61 22.38
N PRO A 864 7.06 -10.10 21.13
CA PRO A 864 5.89 -9.35 20.65
C PRO A 864 4.53 -10.01 20.86
N ASP A 865 4.42 -11.34 20.74
CA ASP A 865 3.16 -12.04 21.03
C ASP A 865 2.83 -12.03 22.53
N ASP A 866 3.82 -12.26 23.40
CA ASP A 866 3.64 -12.23 24.85
C ASP A 866 3.27 -10.81 25.32
N GLN A 867 3.73 -9.77 24.61
CA GLN A 867 3.28 -8.38 24.80
C GLN A 867 1.80 -8.20 24.43
N GLY A 868 1.35 -8.81 23.33
CA GLY A 868 -0.05 -8.80 22.91
C GLY A 868 -0.94 -9.52 23.92
N GLU A 869 -0.56 -10.75 24.31
CA GLU A 869 -1.29 -11.58 25.29
C GLU A 869 -1.37 -10.91 26.66
N LEU A 870 -0.28 -10.26 27.11
CA LEU A 870 -0.28 -9.47 28.35
C LEU A 870 -1.32 -8.35 28.29
N LEU A 871 -1.36 -7.56 27.20
CA LEU A 871 -2.30 -6.45 27.09
C LEU A 871 -3.76 -6.91 26.90
N VAL A 872 -3.98 -8.03 26.22
CA VAL A 872 -5.30 -8.67 26.14
C VAL A 872 -5.76 -9.15 27.52
N ALA A 873 -4.86 -9.74 28.32
CA ALA A 873 -5.15 -10.15 29.68
C ALA A 873 -5.42 -8.94 30.61
N VAL A 874 -4.68 -7.82 30.44
CA VAL A 874 -4.91 -6.55 31.18
C VAL A 874 -6.34 -6.06 31.00
N ASP A 875 -6.86 -6.11 29.77
CA ASP A 875 -8.17 -5.55 29.42
C ASP A 875 -9.30 -6.57 29.31
N ARG A 876 -9.04 -7.83 29.68
CA ARG A 876 -10.01 -8.94 29.59
C ARG A 876 -11.31 -8.67 30.34
N GLU A 877 -11.23 -7.94 31.44
CA GLU A 877 -12.38 -7.58 32.28
C GLU A 877 -12.87 -6.14 32.04
N THR A 878 -12.32 -5.42 31.06
CA THR A 878 -12.75 -4.05 30.74
C THR A 878 -14.10 -4.11 29.99
N PRO A 879 -15.17 -3.44 30.47
CA PRO A 879 -16.50 -3.51 29.86
C PRO A 879 -16.53 -3.07 28.39
N ALA A 880 -17.39 -3.69 27.57
CA ALA A 880 -17.48 -3.46 26.12
C ALA A 880 -17.75 -2.00 25.69
N GLY A 881 -18.32 -1.19 26.58
CA GLY A 881 -18.58 0.23 26.36
C GLY A 881 -17.49 1.18 26.85
N GLU A 882 -16.50 0.69 27.61
CA GLU A 882 -15.42 1.50 28.18
C GLU A 882 -14.14 1.43 27.34
N PRO A 883 -13.34 2.52 27.33
CA PRO A 883 -12.03 2.53 26.67
C PRO A 883 -11.06 1.59 27.39
N LEU A 884 -10.17 0.96 26.61
CA LEU A 884 -9.19 -0.01 27.11
C LEU A 884 -8.08 0.68 27.91
N LEU A 885 -7.59 0.07 29.00
CA LEU A 885 -6.43 0.56 29.75
C LEU A 885 -5.14 0.48 28.92
N SER A 886 -5.02 -0.54 28.05
CA SER A 886 -3.92 -0.69 27.11
C SER A 886 -3.81 0.46 26.10
N THR A 887 -4.84 1.32 25.98
CA THR A 887 -4.83 2.52 25.15
C THR A 887 -3.74 3.52 25.60
N LEU A 888 -3.32 3.48 26.87
CA LEU A 888 -2.23 4.32 27.39
C LEU A 888 -0.83 3.87 26.98
N ILE A 889 -0.70 2.67 26.40
CA ILE A 889 0.57 2.20 25.85
C ILE A 889 0.76 2.79 24.46
N ALA A 890 1.84 3.55 24.31
CA ALA A 890 2.23 4.20 23.07
C ALA A 890 3.56 3.64 22.56
N SER A 891 3.83 3.89 21.28
CA SER A 891 5.16 3.70 20.70
C SER A 891 6.17 4.65 21.36
N SER A 892 7.47 4.43 21.16
CA SER A 892 8.53 5.24 21.81
C SER A 892 8.53 6.72 21.40
N ASP A 893 7.83 7.06 20.31
CA ASP A 893 7.60 8.41 19.80
C ASP A 893 6.24 8.99 20.22
N ALA A 894 5.57 8.35 21.20
CA ALA A 894 4.22 8.70 21.68
C ALA A 894 3.11 8.59 20.62
N SER A 895 3.35 7.90 19.51
CA SER A 895 2.32 7.55 18.52
C SER A 895 1.54 6.29 18.92
N LEU A 896 0.46 6.00 18.19
CA LEU A 896 -0.33 4.79 18.33
C LEU A 896 0.55 3.54 18.36
N HIS A 897 0.39 2.71 19.39
CA HIS A 897 1.10 1.44 19.44
C HIS A 897 0.47 0.41 18.49
N TRP A 898 1.27 -0.29 17.69
CA TRP A 898 0.81 -1.25 16.68
C TRP A 898 -0.06 -2.38 17.26
N LEU A 899 0.14 -2.76 18.53
CA LEU A 899 -0.69 -3.73 19.26
C LEU A 899 -2.10 -3.25 19.61
N TYR A 900 -2.40 -1.95 19.55
CA TYR A 900 -3.73 -1.43 19.92
C TYR A 900 -4.86 -2.09 19.13
N ARG A 901 -4.64 -2.27 17.82
CA ARG A 901 -5.59 -2.95 16.92
C ARG A 901 -5.76 -4.42 17.29
N HIS A 902 -4.66 -5.07 17.64
CA HIS A 902 -4.65 -6.48 18.04
C HIS A 902 -5.47 -6.68 19.33
N VAL A 903 -5.24 -5.87 20.37
CA VAL A 903 -5.95 -5.97 21.65
C VAL A 903 -7.46 -5.73 21.48
N ARG A 904 -7.85 -4.70 20.71
CA ARG A 904 -9.27 -4.43 20.41
C ARG A 904 -9.94 -5.61 19.71
N PHE A 905 -9.28 -6.18 18.71
CA PHE A 905 -9.81 -7.31 17.96
C PHE A 905 -9.94 -8.56 18.84
N SER A 906 -8.90 -8.88 19.62
CA SER A 906 -8.90 -10.04 20.53
C SER A 906 -9.96 -9.95 21.63
N LEU A 907 -10.38 -8.73 22.00
CA LEU A 907 -11.46 -8.46 22.96
C LEU A 907 -12.84 -8.27 22.28
N GLY A 908 -12.95 -8.58 20.98
CA GLY A 908 -14.21 -8.52 20.24
C GLY A 908 -14.77 -7.10 20.04
N ARG A 909 -13.93 -6.06 20.08
CA ARG A 909 -14.35 -4.67 19.83
C ARG A 909 -14.52 -4.41 18.34
N GLU A 910 -15.39 -3.47 18.00
CA GLU A 910 -15.67 -3.06 16.62
C GLU A 910 -14.40 -2.57 15.90
N ARG A 911 -14.28 -2.97 14.63
CA ARG A 911 -13.14 -2.63 13.76
C ARG A 911 -13.25 -1.17 13.32
N ILE A 912 -12.18 -0.40 13.55
CA ILE A 912 -12.05 0.97 13.08
C ILE A 912 -11.31 0.96 11.72
N PRO A 913 -11.77 1.72 10.71
CA PRO A 913 -11.04 1.94 9.45
C PRO A 913 -9.64 2.53 9.67
N ASP A 914 -8.71 2.24 8.76
CA ASP A 914 -7.30 2.62 8.92
C ASP A 914 -7.10 4.15 8.87
N GLU A 915 -7.95 4.85 8.11
CA GLU A 915 -7.96 6.32 7.99
C GLU A 915 -8.41 7.05 9.28
N ASP A 916 -9.24 6.39 10.11
CA ASP A 916 -9.81 6.98 11.32
C ASP A 916 -9.11 6.49 12.61
N LEU A 917 -8.18 5.54 12.50
CA LEU A 917 -7.65 4.77 13.64
C LEU A 917 -6.88 5.64 14.64
N GLU A 918 -6.05 6.57 14.16
CA GLU A 918 -5.28 7.47 15.04
C GLU A 918 -6.19 8.47 15.77
N ALA A 919 -7.16 9.04 15.06
CA ALA A 919 -8.15 9.96 15.63
C ALA A 919 -9.03 9.26 16.68
N HIS A 920 -9.48 8.03 16.37
CA HIS A 920 -10.22 7.18 17.29
C HIS A 920 -9.41 6.84 18.56
N TRP A 921 -8.14 6.45 18.40
CA TRP A 921 -7.27 6.17 19.54
C TRP A 921 -7.06 7.41 20.42
N ALA A 922 -6.79 8.57 19.82
CA ALA A 922 -6.63 9.82 20.56
C ALA A 922 -7.91 10.18 21.36
N MET A 923 -9.08 9.96 20.79
CA MET A 923 -10.38 10.14 21.46
C MET A 923 -10.53 9.18 22.66
N GLU A 924 -10.16 7.91 22.49
CA GLU A 924 -10.25 6.90 23.55
C GLU A 924 -9.26 7.17 24.70
N VAL A 925 -8.08 7.74 24.42
CA VAL A 925 -7.15 8.22 25.47
C VAL A 925 -7.81 9.30 26.32
N LEU A 926 -8.49 10.27 25.71
CA LEU A 926 -9.20 11.34 26.42
C LEU A 926 -10.37 10.78 27.24
N ARG A 927 -11.15 9.89 26.63
CA ARG A 927 -12.30 9.23 27.26
C ARG A 927 -11.88 8.38 28.46
N LEU A 928 -10.75 7.67 28.34
CA LEU A 928 -10.17 6.88 29.43
C LEU A 928 -9.76 7.79 30.59
N ARG A 929 -9.06 8.88 30.31
CA ARG A 929 -8.68 9.86 31.34
C ARG A 929 -9.89 10.46 32.04
N GLN A 930 -10.94 10.79 31.29
CA GLN A 930 -12.17 11.33 31.87
C GLN A 930 -12.88 10.30 32.77
N LEU A 931 -12.93 9.04 32.34
CA LEU A 931 -13.58 7.96 33.10
C LEU A 931 -12.85 7.65 34.41
N TRP A 932 -11.52 7.64 34.39
CA TRP A 932 -10.69 7.33 35.55
C TRP A 932 -10.36 8.55 36.43
N ARG A 933 -10.74 9.77 36.02
CA ARG A 933 -10.68 10.95 36.89
C ARG A 933 -11.70 10.90 38.04
N HIS A 934 -12.76 10.11 37.89
CA HIS A 934 -13.87 10.00 38.83
C HIS A 934 -13.99 8.60 39.48
N ARG A 935 -13.00 7.72 39.25
CA ARG A 935 -12.87 6.37 39.84
C ARG A 935 -11.58 6.28 40.64
#